data_AF-F6S9P9-F1
#
_entry.id   AF-F6S9P9-F1
#
_cell.length_a   1.000
_cell.length_b   1.000
_cell.length_c   1.000
_cell.angle_alpha   90.00
_cell.angle_beta   90.00
_cell.angle_gamma   90.00
#
_symmetry.space_group_name_H-M   'P 1'
#
loop_
_entity.id
_entity.type
_entity.pdbx_description
1 polymer ?
#
loop_
_entity_poly.entity_id
_entity_poly.type
_entity_poly.pdbx_seq_one_letter_code
_entity_poly.pdbx_strand_id
1 'polypeptide(L)'
;MVPAWLWLLCLSVPQTLLEAQPAELHVEVPENYGGNFPLYLTKLALPRKKAGGRIVLSGNSDMAAEGPFAVDSESDFLLVTRTLDREEQAEYRLQVTLETEDGRVLWGPQPVLVHVKDENDQVPRFSQAVYRVRLSRGTRPGIPFLFLVASDGDEPGTANSDLRFHILNQAPAKPSSDMFQLEPRLGALALSPKGSTSLDQALEGPYKLLVQVKDMGDQASGHQATATIDVSIVENTWVPLDPVHLAENLKVLYPHHIAQVHWSGREVHYHLESQPHGLFDVDAEGKLYVTRELDREAQAEYLLQVRAQNTRGEDYTEPLELHVVVMDENDNVPICPPRGPTISIAELSPPGTKVTRLLAEDMDAPGSPNSHIVYRLLSSELEEGTEGRAFELDPTSGNVTLGAAPLQAGQNILLQVLAIDLGGAEGGLSSTCEVSVTITDINDHAPEFTTSQVSRSRGRDLGKALRGAHSPSPSLQIEPVCLPEDTESGTLVATLMATDADLEPAFRLMDFAIEAGDEEGTFGLVWEPGSNHVQLQLLKNLSYEAAPSYQLVVVVRSVAEVVGPGPGPGATATVTVLVERVVPPPKLDQESYEASIPVSTPAGSLLLIIQPSDPMSNPLRFSLVNDSEGLLCIEEVSGEVHTARPLRGTRPGDVYTVLVEAQYADEPALRTSATLVIHFLKAPSAPAPTLAPVPSRHLCTPRQDHGVIVSGPSEDPDLAGGHGPYSFALGPNPTVQRDWRLQPLNGSHAYLTLALHWVEPREHVVPVVVSHSARMWQLLVRVIVCRCNLEGQCMRKVGRMKGMPTKLSAVGILVGTLVAIGIFLILIFTHLTLARKKDLDQPVDSVPLKAAV
;
A
#
# COMPACT_ATOMS: atom_id res chain seq x y z
N MET A 1 46.09 74.89 43.31
CA MET A 1 45.76 73.87 44.34
C MET A 1 46.09 72.51 43.76
N VAL A 2 46.84 71.70 44.51
CA VAL A 2 47.55 70.45 44.18
C VAL A 2 47.87 69.79 45.55
N PRO A 3 48.04 68.46 45.78
CA PRO A 3 47.90 67.26 44.92
C PRO A 3 47.06 66.08 45.52
N ALA A 4 46.93 65.00 44.73
CA ALA A 4 47.03 63.54 45.04
C ALA A 4 46.27 62.86 46.21
N TRP A 5 45.98 61.56 46.04
CA TRP A 5 46.65 60.44 46.77
C TRP A 5 46.41 59.07 46.06
N LEU A 6 47.21 58.06 46.42
CA LEU A 6 47.31 56.73 45.79
C LEU A 6 46.55 55.64 46.59
N TRP A 7 46.01 54.64 45.86
CA TRP A 7 45.83 53.21 46.26
C TRP A 7 44.84 53.01 47.45
N LEU A 8 44.25 51.83 47.76
CA LEU A 8 44.50 50.43 47.41
C LEU A 8 43.23 49.63 47.77
N LEU A 9 42.83 48.58 47.03
CA LEU A 9 42.28 47.34 47.63
C LEU A 9 42.03 46.24 46.59
N CYS A 10 42.71 45.11 46.76
CA CYS A 10 42.41 43.88 46.04
C CYS A 10 41.17 43.21 46.64
N LEU A 11 40.26 42.69 45.81
CA LEU A 11 39.37 41.60 46.17
C LEU A 11 39.40 40.53 45.08
N SER A 12 39.78 39.33 45.48
CA SER A 12 39.89 38.16 44.62
C SER A 12 38.52 37.50 44.40
N VAL A 13 38.16 37.28 43.15
CA VAL A 13 37.11 36.33 42.75
C VAL A 13 37.71 35.43 41.65
N PRO A 14 37.65 34.10 41.77
CA PRO A 14 38.08 33.21 40.70
C PRO A 14 36.98 33.20 39.63
N GLN A 15 37.16 33.96 38.55
CA GLN A 15 36.35 33.79 37.35
C GLN A 15 36.81 32.53 36.61
N THR A 16 35.84 31.69 36.29
CA THR A 16 35.98 30.54 35.41
C THR A 16 36.61 30.96 34.09
N LEU A 17 37.63 30.23 33.66
CA LEU A 17 38.33 30.51 32.40
C LEU A 17 37.36 30.24 31.24
N LEU A 18 36.74 31.29 30.72
CA LEU A 18 36.18 31.27 29.38
C LEU A 18 37.38 31.19 28.43
N GLU A 19 37.43 30.21 27.53
CA GLU A 19 38.48 30.13 26.51
C GLU A 19 38.36 31.36 25.61
N ALA A 20 39.22 32.35 25.87
CA ALA A 20 39.29 33.54 25.05
C ALA A 20 39.76 33.14 23.66
N GLN A 21 38.97 33.43 22.64
CA GLN A 21 39.42 33.36 21.25
C GLN A 21 40.70 34.21 21.13
N PRO A 22 41.74 33.73 20.41
CA PRO A 22 42.97 34.49 20.22
C PRO A 22 42.64 35.82 19.54
N ALA A 23 43.08 36.92 20.16
CA ALA A 23 42.86 38.26 19.62
C ALA A 23 43.46 38.37 18.21
N GLU A 24 42.71 38.96 17.27
CA GLU A 24 43.17 39.16 15.90
C GLU A 24 44.40 40.07 15.87
N LEU A 25 45.40 39.65 15.11
CA LEU A 25 46.65 40.37 14.98
C LEU A 25 46.59 41.27 13.76
N HIS A 26 46.46 42.58 13.97
CA HIS A 26 46.45 43.55 12.89
C HIS A 26 47.87 43.94 12.48
N VAL A 27 48.11 43.98 11.17
CA VAL A 27 49.40 44.29 10.56
C VAL A 27 49.18 45.22 9.37
N GLU A 28 50.01 46.25 9.24
CA GLU A 28 49.96 47.20 8.12
C GLU A 28 51.21 47.03 7.25
N VAL A 29 51.05 46.99 5.93
CA VAL A 29 52.14 46.81 4.96
C VAL A 29 51.96 47.81 3.81
N PRO A 30 52.94 48.67 3.48
CA PRO A 30 52.84 49.52 2.30
C PRO A 30 52.78 48.67 1.03
N GLU A 31 51.93 49.06 0.09
CA GLU A 31 51.94 48.47 -1.24
C GLU A 31 53.20 48.82 -2.02
N ASN A 32 53.41 48.11 -3.13
CA ASN A 32 54.50 48.32 -4.09
C ASN A 32 55.90 48.53 -3.45
N TYR A 33 56.09 47.91 -2.27
CA TYR A 33 57.27 48.07 -1.41
C TYR A 33 58.58 47.77 -2.16
N GLY A 34 59.31 48.83 -2.53
CA GLY A 34 60.55 48.77 -3.31
C GLY A 34 61.80 48.27 -2.57
N GLY A 35 61.64 47.60 -1.43
CA GLY A 35 62.73 47.00 -0.66
C GLY A 35 63.05 45.56 -1.05
N ASN A 36 63.95 44.93 -0.31
CA ASN A 36 64.27 43.51 -0.52
C ASN A 36 63.28 42.61 0.20
N PHE A 37 62.82 41.56 -0.47
CA PHE A 37 62.03 40.48 0.13
C PHE A 37 62.96 39.36 0.67
N PRO A 38 62.55 38.62 1.72
CA PRO A 38 61.26 38.73 2.42
C PRO A 38 61.15 39.92 3.38
N LEU A 39 59.98 40.55 3.41
CA LEU A 39 59.66 41.63 4.35
C LEU A 39 59.04 41.05 5.62
N TYR A 40 59.77 41.12 6.74
CA TYR A 40 59.33 40.61 8.04
C TYR A 40 58.28 41.54 8.66
N LEU A 41 57.10 41.00 8.97
CA LEU A 41 55.94 41.77 9.42
C LEU A 41 55.78 41.80 10.94
N THR A 42 55.51 40.63 11.53
CA THR A 42 55.16 40.51 12.95
C THR A 42 55.55 39.14 13.47
N LYS A 43 55.88 39.08 14.76
CA LYS A 43 56.35 37.84 15.40
C LYS A 43 55.17 37.09 16.03
N LEU A 44 55.01 35.83 15.63
CA LEU A 44 53.97 34.94 16.14
C LEU A 44 54.44 34.28 17.45
N ALA A 45 53.51 34.15 18.41
CA ALA A 45 53.79 33.61 19.74
C ALA A 45 53.78 32.06 19.78
N LEU A 46 54.57 31.44 18.89
CA LEU A 46 54.60 29.99 18.71
C LEU A 46 55.20 29.25 19.94
N PRO A 47 54.57 28.17 20.44
CA PRO A 47 55.00 27.48 21.66
C PRO A 47 56.22 26.58 21.41
N ARG A 48 57.42 27.15 21.40
CA ARG A 48 58.69 26.42 21.22
C ARG A 48 59.04 25.51 22.42
N LYS A 49 58.45 24.29 22.46
CA LYS A 49 59.02 23.09 23.13
C LYS A 49 58.33 21.78 22.71
N LYS A 50 58.99 21.03 21.81
CA LYS A 50 58.73 19.64 21.40
C LYS A 50 57.46 19.33 20.57
N ALA A 51 57.57 19.48 19.25
CA ALA A 51 57.04 18.52 18.25
C ALA A 51 57.56 18.91 16.85
N GLY A 52 57.70 17.95 15.94
CA GLY A 52 57.99 18.21 14.52
C GLY A 52 56.72 18.63 13.76
N GLY A 53 56.11 19.74 14.18
CA GLY A 53 54.93 20.29 13.51
C GLY A 53 55.29 21.21 12.35
N ARG A 54 54.49 21.20 11.29
CA ARG A 54 54.57 22.13 10.15
C ARG A 54 53.66 23.32 10.42
N ILE A 55 54.15 24.53 10.13
CA ILE A 55 53.31 25.74 10.14
C ILE A 55 52.48 25.75 8.85
N VAL A 56 51.18 25.96 8.98
CA VAL A 56 50.23 26.05 7.87
C VAL A 56 49.59 27.44 7.89
N LEU A 57 49.46 28.01 6.70
CA LEU A 57 48.76 29.27 6.44
C LEU A 57 47.52 28.94 5.62
N SER A 58 46.37 29.42 6.05
CA SER A 58 45.11 29.38 5.30
C SER A 58 44.46 30.77 5.27
N GLY A 59 43.58 31.04 4.30
CA GLY A 59 43.00 32.38 4.13
C GLY A 59 41.88 32.40 3.10
N ASN A 60 41.30 33.58 2.88
CA ASN A 60 40.10 33.77 2.04
C ASN A 60 40.31 33.65 0.52
N SER A 61 41.53 33.36 0.06
CA SER A 61 41.86 33.09 -1.34
C SER A 61 42.48 31.70 -1.48
N ASP A 62 42.32 31.06 -2.64
CA ASP A 62 42.79 29.70 -2.96
C ASP A 62 44.33 29.62 -3.07
N MET A 63 45.04 30.01 -2.02
CA MET A 63 46.50 29.97 -1.91
C MET A 63 46.98 28.55 -1.58
N ALA A 64 46.86 27.66 -2.56
CA ALA A 64 47.64 26.43 -2.58
C ALA A 64 49.13 26.77 -2.72
N ALA A 65 49.84 26.82 -1.59
CA ALA A 65 51.31 26.86 -1.44
C ALA A 65 52.11 28.04 -2.04
N GLU A 66 51.53 28.89 -2.92
CA GLU A 66 52.23 30.01 -3.60
C GLU A 66 51.65 31.41 -3.29
N GLY A 67 51.18 31.61 -2.05
CA GLY A 67 50.73 32.92 -1.57
C GLY A 67 51.87 33.93 -1.37
N PRO A 68 51.60 35.25 -1.32
CA PRO A 68 52.60 36.26 -1.04
C PRO A 68 53.05 36.27 0.44
N PHE A 69 52.42 35.48 1.32
CA PHE A 69 52.79 35.38 2.74
C PHE A 69 53.41 34.02 3.07
N ALA A 70 54.43 34.02 3.93
CA ALA A 70 54.99 32.82 4.55
C ALA A 70 55.33 33.09 6.02
N VAL A 71 55.63 32.04 6.80
CA VAL A 71 56.16 32.17 8.16
C VAL A 71 57.55 31.55 8.20
N ASP A 72 58.54 32.32 8.68
CA ASP A 72 59.91 31.83 8.86
C ASP A 72 59.99 30.89 10.08
N SER A 73 60.30 29.62 9.81
CA SER A 73 60.43 28.56 10.82
C SER A 73 61.58 28.78 11.82
N GLU A 74 62.60 29.60 11.50
CA GLU A 74 63.71 29.86 12.42
C GLU A 74 63.45 31.05 13.36
N SER A 75 62.72 32.08 12.92
CA SER A 75 62.48 33.31 13.69
C SER A 75 61.06 33.48 14.26
N ASP A 76 60.09 32.67 13.82
CA ASP A 76 58.64 32.75 14.08
C ASP A 76 57.95 34.03 13.55
N PHE A 77 58.51 34.70 12.55
CA PHE A 77 57.88 35.87 11.94
C PHE A 77 57.00 35.50 10.74
N LEU A 78 55.80 36.09 10.68
CA LEU A 78 55.07 36.26 9.42
C LEU A 78 55.86 37.22 8.53
N LEU A 79 55.99 36.89 7.25
CA LEU A 79 56.70 37.68 6.26
C LEU A 79 55.96 37.71 4.91
N VAL A 80 56.24 38.75 4.13
CA VAL A 80 55.80 38.86 2.73
C VAL A 80 56.95 38.45 1.81
N THR A 81 56.66 37.72 0.74
CA THR A 81 57.64 37.14 -0.20
C THR A 81 57.76 37.90 -1.52
N ARG A 82 56.77 38.75 -1.84
CA ARG A 82 56.70 39.60 -3.04
C ARG A 82 55.96 40.90 -2.73
N THR A 83 55.94 41.85 -3.67
CA THR A 83 55.13 43.07 -3.55
C THR A 83 53.64 42.74 -3.41
N LEU A 84 52.92 43.61 -2.71
CA LEU A 84 51.47 43.64 -2.65
C LEU A 84 50.97 44.87 -3.41
N ASP A 85 49.77 44.78 -3.95
CA ASP A 85 49.07 45.80 -4.73
C ASP A 85 47.68 45.95 -4.08
N ARG A 86 47.33 47.17 -3.65
CA ARG A 86 46.10 47.44 -2.90
C ARG A 86 44.88 47.51 -3.82
N GLU A 87 45.04 47.99 -5.06
CA GLU A 87 43.98 47.97 -6.07
C GLU A 87 43.61 46.54 -6.48
N GLU A 88 44.57 45.60 -6.47
CA GLU A 88 44.30 44.16 -6.59
C GLU A 88 43.66 43.62 -5.30
N GLN A 89 44.25 43.85 -4.12
CA GLN A 89 43.70 43.38 -2.84
C GLN A 89 44.17 44.17 -1.60
N ALA A 90 43.30 45.05 -1.08
CA ALA A 90 43.56 45.88 0.11
C ALA A 90 43.66 45.13 1.46
N GLU A 91 42.98 43.99 1.64
CA GLU A 91 43.00 43.21 2.89
C GLU A 91 43.30 41.72 2.65
N TYR A 92 44.18 41.13 3.45
CA TYR A 92 44.40 39.69 3.52
C TYR A 92 44.09 39.15 4.92
N ARG A 93 43.10 38.25 4.99
CA ARG A 93 42.77 37.50 6.22
C ARG A 93 43.46 36.16 6.21
N LEU A 94 44.42 36.01 7.11
CA LEU A 94 45.25 34.82 7.26
C LEU A 94 44.90 34.14 8.59
N GLN A 95 44.90 32.81 8.59
CA GLN A 95 44.91 31.99 9.79
C GLN A 95 46.22 31.23 9.82
N VAL A 96 46.95 31.36 10.93
CA VAL A 96 48.17 30.58 11.16
C VAL A 96 47.87 29.43 12.12
N THR A 97 48.09 28.21 11.67
CA THR A 97 48.05 26.99 12.49
C THR A 97 49.43 26.34 12.54
N LEU A 98 49.71 25.63 13.62
CA LEU A 98 50.83 24.70 13.73
C LEU A 98 50.24 23.30 13.77
N GLU A 99 50.61 22.41 12.84
CA GLU A 99 49.99 21.10 12.66
C GLU A 99 51.01 19.95 12.71
N THR A 100 50.62 18.78 13.20
CA THR A 100 51.42 17.55 13.05
C THR A 100 51.44 17.05 11.61
N GLU A 101 52.35 16.14 11.24
CA GLU A 101 52.28 15.42 9.95
C GLU A 101 50.93 14.70 9.74
N ASP A 102 50.29 14.21 10.81
CA ASP A 102 48.94 13.62 10.79
C ASP A 102 47.78 14.65 10.72
N GLY A 103 48.05 15.94 10.49
CA GLY A 103 47.04 17.00 10.35
C GLY A 103 46.36 17.48 11.64
N ARG A 104 46.92 17.22 12.82
CA ARG A 104 46.36 17.69 14.10
C ARG A 104 46.91 19.06 14.47
N VAL A 105 46.04 20.04 14.70
CA VAL A 105 46.41 21.38 15.17
C VAL A 105 46.98 21.31 16.60
N LEU A 106 48.21 21.78 16.76
CA LEU A 106 48.97 21.91 18.01
C LEU A 106 48.89 23.32 18.61
N TRP A 107 48.67 24.34 17.77
CA TRP A 107 48.51 25.75 18.14
C TRP A 107 47.79 26.51 17.03
N GLY A 108 47.03 27.54 17.41
CA GLY A 108 46.15 28.28 16.50
C GLY A 108 44.73 27.68 16.43
N PRO A 109 43.88 28.15 15.48
CA PRO A 109 44.18 29.17 14.49
C PRO A 109 44.38 30.55 15.12
N GLN A 110 45.50 31.21 14.81
CA GLN A 110 45.72 32.62 15.12
C GLN A 110 45.25 33.45 13.91
N PRO A 111 44.14 34.22 14.01
CA PRO A 111 43.75 35.14 12.96
C PRO A 111 44.74 36.31 12.89
N VAL A 112 45.12 36.67 11.66
CA VAL A 112 45.97 37.81 11.33
C VAL A 112 45.32 38.56 10.18
N LEU A 113 44.99 39.83 10.40
CA LEU A 113 44.51 40.74 9.35
C LEU A 113 45.68 41.58 8.87
N VAL A 114 46.07 41.41 7.61
CA VAL A 114 47.06 42.26 6.94
C VAL A 114 46.31 43.30 6.11
N HIS A 115 46.43 44.56 6.49
CA HIS A 115 45.95 45.71 5.74
C HIS A 115 47.08 46.22 4.86
N VAL A 116 46.84 46.31 3.56
CA VAL A 116 47.76 46.95 2.61
C VAL A 116 47.53 48.46 2.70
N LYS A 117 48.60 49.24 2.87
CA LYS A 117 48.54 50.70 2.93
C LYS A 117 48.65 51.30 1.54
N ASP A 118 47.75 52.23 1.29
CA ASP A 118 47.66 53.12 0.14
C ASP A 118 48.95 53.93 -0.05
N GLU A 119 49.55 53.82 -1.24
CA GLU A 119 50.59 54.72 -1.75
C GLU A 119 50.04 55.44 -3.00
N ASN A 120 50.40 56.71 -3.21
CA ASN A 120 49.94 57.48 -4.38
C ASN A 120 50.70 57.03 -5.64
N ASP A 121 50.21 55.97 -6.28
CA ASP A 121 50.77 55.44 -7.53
C ASP A 121 49.76 55.36 -8.69
N GLN A 122 48.47 55.50 -8.40
CA GLN A 122 47.47 55.74 -9.42
C GLN A 122 47.53 57.19 -9.90
N VAL A 123 46.96 57.45 -11.07
CA VAL A 123 47.04 58.76 -11.75
C VAL A 123 45.63 59.26 -12.03
N PRO A 124 45.29 60.51 -11.63
CA PRO A 124 43.98 61.09 -11.89
C PRO A 124 43.62 60.99 -13.37
N ARG A 125 42.42 60.49 -13.70
CA ARG A 125 41.94 60.43 -15.09
C ARG A 125 40.61 61.14 -15.26
N PHE A 126 40.50 62.00 -16.27
CA PHE A 126 39.21 62.54 -16.70
C PHE A 126 38.40 61.47 -17.44
N SER A 127 37.07 61.49 -17.25
CA SER A 127 36.12 60.66 -18.01
C SER A 127 36.14 60.94 -19.52
N GLN A 128 36.50 62.16 -19.93
CA GLN A 128 36.62 62.60 -21.32
C GLN A 128 37.89 63.42 -21.53
N ALA A 129 38.62 63.17 -22.62
CA ALA A 129 39.79 63.98 -23.00
C ALA A 129 39.41 65.36 -23.58
N VAL A 130 38.22 65.46 -24.19
CA VAL A 130 37.69 66.71 -24.76
C VAL A 130 36.20 66.84 -24.43
N TYR A 131 35.85 67.84 -23.62
CA TYR A 131 34.47 68.24 -23.34
C TYR A 131 34.02 69.29 -24.37
N ARG A 132 32.76 69.25 -24.78
CA ARG A 132 32.16 70.23 -25.71
C ARG A 132 30.89 70.81 -25.12
N VAL A 133 30.81 72.13 -25.02
CA VAL A 133 29.66 72.82 -24.42
C VAL A 133 29.26 74.06 -25.21
N ARG A 134 27.97 74.39 -25.16
CA ARG A 134 27.40 75.62 -25.70
C ARG A 134 27.07 76.53 -24.53
N LEU A 135 27.60 77.74 -24.56
CA LEU A 135 27.42 78.75 -23.52
C LEU A 135 26.82 80.01 -24.12
N SER A 136 25.76 80.49 -23.48
CA SER A 136 25.00 81.63 -23.95
C SER A 136 25.60 82.97 -23.55
N ARG A 137 25.43 83.98 -24.41
CA ARG A 137 25.47 85.40 -24.02
C ARG A 137 24.48 85.70 -22.89
N GLY A 138 24.74 86.73 -22.08
CA GLY A 138 23.91 87.06 -20.92
C GLY A 138 23.96 86.11 -19.70
N THR A 139 24.57 84.92 -19.80
CA THR A 139 24.65 83.94 -18.69
C THR A 139 25.21 84.59 -17.42
N ARG A 140 24.53 84.38 -16.29
CA ARG A 140 24.86 84.99 -14.98
C ARG A 140 26.15 84.40 -14.39
N PRO A 141 26.93 85.17 -13.61
CA PRO A 141 28.15 84.67 -13.01
C PRO A 141 27.83 83.67 -11.88
N GLY A 142 28.71 82.70 -11.68
CA GLY A 142 28.59 81.69 -10.62
C GLY A 142 27.61 80.54 -10.90
N ILE A 143 26.79 80.61 -11.94
CA ILE A 143 25.97 79.47 -12.38
C ILE A 143 26.87 78.43 -13.08
N PRO A 144 26.96 77.18 -12.58
CA PRO A 144 27.70 76.13 -13.27
C PRO A 144 26.96 75.70 -14.54
N PHE A 145 27.70 75.44 -15.61
CA PHE A 145 27.16 74.98 -16.89
C PHE A 145 27.82 73.69 -17.41
N LEU A 146 28.84 73.20 -16.69
CA LEU A 146 29.51 71.92 -16.93
C LEU A 146 30.14 71.46 -15.61
N PHE A 147 30.01 70.17 -15.29
CA PHE A 147 30.76 69.52 -14.21
C PHE A 147 31.79 68.59 -14.83
N LEU A 148 33.05 68.69 -14.38
CA LEU A 148 34.13 67.83 -14.82
C LEU A 148 34.17 66.57 -13.96
N VAL A 149 34.11 65.40 -14.61
CA VAL A 149 34.22 64.11 -13.93
C VAL A 149 35.61 63.53 -14.15
N ALA A 150 36.29 63.27 -13.04
CA ALA A 150 37.55 62.55 -12.98
C ALA A 150 37.51 61.51 -11.86
N SER A 151 38.36 60.48 -11.95
CA SER A 151 38.50 59.42 -10.96
C SER A 151 39.97 59.19 -10.65
N ASP A 152 40.28 58.83 -9.40
CA ASP A 152 41.53 58.17 -9.05
C ASP A 152 41.31 56.71 -8.65
N GLY A 153 42.39 55.93 -8.62
CA GLY A 153 42.38 54.52 -8.19
C GLY A 153 42.74 54.33 -6.71
N ASP A 154 43.52 55.26 -6.14
CA ASP A 154 43.97 55.30 -4.75
C ASP A 154 42.79 55.27 -3.74
N GLU A 155 43.09 54.97 -2.46
CA GLU A 155 42.10 54.71 -1.41
C GLU A 155 41.08 55.86 -1.24
N PRO A 156 39.77 55.59 -1.38
CA PRO A 156 38.73 56.63 -1.31
C PRO A 156 38.71 57.39 0.02
N GLY A 157 38.89 58.72 -0.05
CA GLY A 157 38.84 59.61 1.11
C GLY A 157 40.19 59.89 1.77
N THR A 158 41.28 59.33 1.25
CA THR A 158 42.65 59.79 1.57
C THR A 158 42.99 61.07 0.80
N ALA A 159 44.20 61.60 1.00
CA ALA A 159 44.69 62.72 0.19
C ALA A 159 45.03 62.27 -1.25
N ASN A 160 45.34 61.00 -1.45
CA ASN A 160 45.75 60.40 -2.72
C ASN A 160 44.57 60.39 -3.71
N SER A 161 43.34 60.12 -3.23
CA SER A 161 42.12 60.25 -4.04
C SER A 161 41.40 61.62 -3.98
N ASP A 162 41.91 62.61 -3.23
CA ASP A 162 41.30 63.96 -3.10
C ASP A 162 41.63 64.87 -4.29
N LEU A 163 40.87 64.71 -5.38
CA LEU A 163 41.09 65.41 -6.65
C LEU A 163 40.81 66.92 -6.62
N ARG A 164 41.71 67.70 -7.24
CA ARG A 164 41.69 69.15 -7.34
C ARG A 164 41.73 69.68 -8.77
N PHE A 165 40.64 70.34 -9.16
CA PHE A 165 40.44 70.90 -10.49
C PHE A 165 40.94 72.34 -10.62
N HIS A 166 41.68 72.63 -11.69
CA HIS A 166 42.26 73.95 -11.98
C HIS A 166 42.17 74.29 -13.47
N ILE A 167 42.00 75.58 -13.81
CA ILE A 167 42.13 76.07 -15.19
C ILE A 167 43.60 76.48 -15.40
N LEU A 168 44.32 75.79 -16.29
CA LEU A 168 45.70 76.13 -16.64
C LEU A 168 45.78 77.24 -17.70
N ASN A 169 44.85 77.25 -18.66
CA ASN A 169 44.88 78.21 -19.77
C ASN A 169 43.47 78.43 -20.35
N GLN A 170 43.22 79.65 -20.83
CA GLN A 170 42.02 80.05 -21.58
C GLN A 170 42.47 80.73 -22.88
N ALA A 171 42.08 80.16 -24.02
CA ALA A 171 42.31 80.75 -25.34
C ALA A 171 40.97 81.02 -26.06
N PRO A 172 40.67 82.24 -26.55
CA PRO A 172 41.45 83.46 -26.40
C PRO A 172 41.40 84.05 -24.98
N ALA A 173 42.44 84.80 -24.60
CA ALA A 173 42.52 85.56 -23.34
C ALA A 173 41.87 86.96 -23.42
N LYS A 174 41.05 87.19 -24.46
CA LYS A 174 40.22 88.39 -24.67
C LYS A 174 38.77 87.94 -24.83
N PRO A 175 37.77 88.70 -24.35
CA PRO A 175 37.86 90.05 -23.77
C PRO A 175 38.39 90.10 -22.33
N SER A 176 38.43 88.97 -21.61
CA SER A 176 39.13 88.83 -20.32
C SER A 176 39.94 87.53 -20.29
N SER A 177 41.01 87.48 -19.50
CA SER A 177 41.77 86.25 -19.20
C SER A 177 41.04 85.32 -18.23
N ASP A 178 40.14 85.90 -17.42
CA ASP A 178 39.48 85.25 -16.29
C ASP A 178 37.99 85.06 -16.60
N MET A 179 37.61 84.64 -17.81
CA MET A 179 36.18 84.52 -18.19
C MET A 179 35.50 83.41 -17.38
N PHE A 180 36.23 82.33 -17.11
CA PHE A 180 35.72 81.13 -16.46
C PHE A 180 36.32 80.96 -15.07
N GLN A 181 35.55 80.38 -14.18
CA GLN A 181 35.96 79.95 -12.85
C GLN A 181 35.59 78.47 -12.69
N LEU A 182 36.42 77.72 -11.99
CA LEU A 182 36.25 76.29 -11.77
C LEU A 182 36.30 76.03 -10.27
N GLU A 183 35.27 75.38 -9.72
CA GLU A 183 35.28 74.99 -8.30
C GLU A 183 36.27 73.83 -8.10
N PRO A 184 37.29 73.95 -7.22
CA PRO A 184 38.40 73.00 -7.20
C PRO A 184 38.07 71.59 -6.70
N ARG A 185 36.95 71.32 -6.01
CA ARG A 185 36.55 69.98 -5.55
C ARG A 185 35.50 69.34 -6.45
N LEU A 186 34.51 70.14 -6.86
CA LEU A 186 33.32 69.68 -7.58
C LEU A 186 33.52 69.64 -9.10
N GLY A 187 34.63 70.19 -9.62
CA GLY A 187 34.84 70.32 -11.06
C GLY A 187 33.81 71.23 -11.75
N ALA A 188 33.11 72.07 -10.97
CA ALA A 188 31.99 72.88 -11.44
C ALA A 188 32.49 74.12 -12.19
N LEU A 189 32.34 74.13 -13.51
CA LEU A 189 32.74 75.21 -14.39
C LEU A 189 31.62 76.24 -14.54
N ALA A 190 31.90 77.49 -14.18
CA ALA A 190 30.97 78.61 -14.24
C ALA A 190 31.64 79.85 -14.88
N LEU A 191 30.84 80.87 -15.20
CA LEU A 191 31.38 82.19 -15.56
C LEU A 191 31.80 82.98 -14.32
N SER A 192 32.92 83.70 -14.42
CA SER A 192 33.29 84.69 -13.40
C SER A 192 32.42 85.95 -13.52
N PRO A 193 32.40 86.83 -12.50
CA PRO A 193 31.73 88.14 -12.59
C PRO A 193 32.18 89.00 -13.77
N LYS A 194 33.47 88.92 -14.15
CA LYS A 194 34.02 89.58 -15.35
C LYS A 194 33.64 88.82 -16.62
N GLY A 195 33.65 87.50 -16.57
CA GLY A 195 33.26 86.63 -17.68
C GLY A 195 31.84 86.91 -18.15
N SER A 196 30.87 86.83 -17.24
CA SER A 196 29.45 87.11 -17.50
C SER A 196 29.24 88.48 -18.17
N THR A 197 29.88 89.53 -17.67
CA THR A 197 29.75 90.89 -18.22
C THR A 197 30.49 91.10 -19.53
N SER A 198 31.55 90.32 -19.80
CA SER A 198 32.37 90.46 -21.02
C SER A 198 31.97 89.48 -22.13
N LEU A 199 31.16 88.46 -21.84
CA LEU A 199 30.76 87.42 -22.81
C LEU A 199 29.98 88.01 -23.99
N ASP A 200 29.17 89.04 -23.72
CA ASP A 200 28.42 89.80 -24.73
C ASP A 200 29.34 90.58 -25.70
N GLN A 201 30.61 90.79 -25.34
CA GLN A 201 31.64 91.47 -26.14
C GLN A 201 32.59 90.51 -26.87
N ALA A 202 32.39 89.19 -26.73
CA ALA A 202 33.27 88.18 -27.31
C ALA A 202 33.10 88.11 -28.84
N LEU A 203 34.12 88.58 -29.55
CA LEU A 203 34.21 88.57 -31.02
C LEU A 203 34.48 87.14 -31.54
N GLU A 204 33.39 86.36 -31.65
CA GLU A 204 33.23 85.15 -32.47
C GLU A 204 34.45 84.21 -32.56
N GLY A 205 34.68 83.48 -31.48
CA GLY A 205 35.51 82.27 -31.49
C GLY A 205 35.14 81.37 -30.30
N PRO A 206 35.14 80.04 -30.46
CA PRO A 206 34.99 79.15 -29.31
C PRO A 206 36.19 79.30 -28.38
N TYR A 207 35.95 79.40 -27.07
CA TYR A 207 37.03 79.31 -26.11
C TYR A 207 37.50 77.86 -26.00
N LYS A 208 38.81 77.68 -25.85
CA LYS A 208 39.42 76.42 -25.45
C LYS A 208 40.03 76.61 -24.06
N LEU A 209 39.54 75.84 -23.10
CA LEU A 209 40.11 75.78 -21.76
C LEU A 209 41.00 74.55 -21.68
N LEU A 210 42.24 74.73 -21.23
CA LEU A 210 43.06 73.62 -20.76
C LEU A 210 42.84 73.52 -19.25
N VAL A 211 42.20 72.45 -18.81
CA VAL A 211 41.97 72.17 -17.39
C VAL A 211 42.88 71.05 -16.93
N GLN A 212 43.21 71.09 -15.65
CA GLN A 212 43.98 70.10 -14.93
C GLN A 212 43.15 69.54 -13.79
N VAL A 213 43.31 68.24 -13.53
CA VAL A 213 42.97 67.62 -12.25
C VAL A 213 44.26 67.08 -11.65
N LYS A 214 44.44 67.25 -10.34
CA LYS A 214 45.61 66.80 -9.58
C LYS A 214 45.13 66.22 -8.25
N ASP A 215 45.68 65.10 -7.79
CA ASP A 215 45.48 64.65 -6.40
C ASP A 215 46.16 65.57 -5.38
N MET A 216 45.94 65.26 -4.10
CA MET A 216 46.54 65.94 -2.96
C MET A 216 47.52 65.07 -2.16
N GLY A 217 47.83 63.86 -2.64
CA GLY A 217 48.67 62.89 -1.92
C GLY A 217 50.11 63.38 -1.74
N ASP A 218 50.65 64.10 -2.72
CA ASP A 218 51.94 64.80 -2.59
C ASP A 218 51.83 66.32 -2.84
N GLN A 219 52.20 67.08 -1.79
CA GLN A 219 52.20 68.55 -1.79
C GLN A 219 53.18 69.17 -2.80
N ALA A 220 54.22 68.45 -3.23
CA ALA A 220 55.18 68.93 -4.23
C ALA A 220 54.84 68.47 -5.65
N SER A 221 54.45 67.20 -5.82
CA SER A 221 54.48 66.53 -7.13
C SER A 221 53.35 65.50 -7.37
N GLY A 222 52.25 65.54 -6.61
CA GLY A 222 51.07 64.68 -6.85
C GLY A 222 50.67 64.61 -8.34
N HIS A 223 50.24 63.43 -8.76
CA HIS A 223 49.91 63.10 -10.13
C HIS A 223 48.83 64.01 -10.71
N GLN A 224 48.82 64.13 -12.04
CA GLN A 224 48.00 65.12 -12.74
C GLN A 224 47.65 64.68 -14.15
N ALA A 225 46.40 64.92 -14.54
CA ALA A 225 45.94 64.84 -15.92
C ALA A 225 45.42 66.18 -16.42
N THR A 226 45.32 66.30 -17.74
CA THR A 226 44.74 67.47 -18.39
C THR A 226 43.67 67.07 -19.40
N ALA A 227 42.66 67.93 -19.55
CA ALA A 227 41.61 67.79 -20.56
C ALA A 227 41.36 69.14 -21.24
N THR A 228 40.77 69.12 -22.43
CA THR A 228 40.38 70.33 -23.15
C THR A 228 38.87 70.54 -23.09
N ILE A 229 38.41 71.78 -22.91
CA ILE A 229 37.00 72.14 -22.95
C ILE A 229 36.79 73.12 -24.10
N ASP A 230 36.06 72.68 -25.14
CA ASP A 230 35.63 73.51 -26.26
C ASP A 230 34.29 74.20 -25.89
N VAL A 231 34.34 75.47 -25.51
CA VAL A 231 33.19 76.31 -25.15
C VAL A 231 32.77 77.16 -26.35
N SER A 232 31.67 76.79 -26.99
CA SER A 232 31.09 77.54 -28.11
C SER A 232 30.09 78.59 -27.62
N ILE A 233 30.25 79.85 -28.03
CA ILE A 233 29.34 80.94 -27.63
C ILE A 233 28.14 80.98 -28.55
N VAL A 234 26.94 81.00 -27.98
CA VAL A 234 25.64 81.07 -28.68
C VAL A 234 24.78 82.20 -28.10
N GLU A 235 23.68 82.55 -28.76
CA GLU A 235 22.85 83.67 -28.30
C GLU A 235 22.08 83.36 -27.02
N ASN A 236 21.36 82.23 -26.98
CA ASN A 236 20.67 81.73 -25.78
C ASN A 236 20.61 80.19 -25.73
N THR A 237 20.80 79.59 -24.55
CA THR A 237 20.65 78.12 -24.30
C THR A 237 20.17 77.77 -22.89
N TRP A 238 19.55 76.61 -22.75
CA TRP A 238 19.31 75.98 -21.46
C TRP A 238 20.62 75.57 -20.78
N VAL A 239 20.65 75.62 -19.44
CA VAL A 239 21.65 74.90 -18.64
C VAL A 239 21.21 73.43 -18.54
N PRO A 240 22.08 72.44 -18.82
CA PRO A 240 21.72 71.04 -18.71
C PRO A 240 21.36 70.66 -17.27
N LEU A 241 20.39 69.76 -17.13
CA LEU A 241 19.90 69.21 -15.87
C LEU A 241 19.95 67.68 -15.95
N ASP A 242 20.27 67.05 -14.82
CA ASP A 242 20.07 65.62 -14.63
C ASP A 242 18.56 65.30 -14.52
N PRO A 243 18.12 64.06 -14.81
CA PRO A 243 16.74 63.63 -14.58
C PRO A 243 16.30 63.85 -13.13
N VAL A 244 15.04 64.23 -12.95
CA VAL A 244 14.46 64.47 -11.63
C VAL A 244 13.86 63.16 -11.11
N HIS A 245 14.41 62.63 -10.02
CA HIS A 245 13.87 61.44 -9.35
C HIS A 245 12.96 61.86 -8.20
N LEU A 246 11.73 61.34 -8.17
CA LEU A 246 10.73 61.63 -7.13
C LEU A 246 10.10 60.33 -6.65
N ALA A 247 10.09 60.05 -5.35
CA ALA A 247 9.23 59.01 -4.81
C ALA A 247 7.75 59.31 -5.13
N GLU A 248 6.97 58.28 -5.41
CA GLU A 248 5.52 58.42 -5.44
C GLU A 248 4.95 58.65 -4.05
N ASN A 249 3.64 58.90 -3.97
CA ASN A 249 2.94 59.03 -2.69
C ASN A 249 3.55 60.07 -1.71
N LEU A 250 4.41 60.98 -2.18
CA LEU A 250 5.20 61.94 -1.40
C LEU A 250 4.32 62.67 -0.36
N LYS A 251 4.56 62.39 0.93
CA LYS A 251 3.79 62.96 2.06
C LYS A 251 4.27 64.38 2.42
N VAL A 252 4.17 65.27 1.44
CA VAL A 252 4.57 66.69 1.50
C VAL A 252 3.37 67.61 1.26
N LEU A 253 3.54 68.91 1.53
CA LEU A 253 2.57 69.91 1.12
C LEU A 253 2.79 70.27 -0.35
N TYR A 254 1.71 70.24 -1.12
CA TYR A 254 1.69 70.63 -2.54
C TYR A 254 1.25 72.10 -2.71
N PRO A 255 1.80 72.84 -3.69
CA PRO A 255 2.84 72.43 -4.63
C PRO A 255 4.23 72.29 -3.98
N HIS A 256 4.96 71.24 -4.33
CA HIS A 256 6.29 70.93 -3.80
C HIS A 256 7.38 71.19 -4.85
N HIS A 257 8.49 71.81 -4.45
CA HIS A 257 9.58 72.19 -5.34
C HIS A 257 10.48 71.01 -5.68
N ILE A 258 10.64 70.70 -6.98
CA ILE A 258 11.35 69.48 -7.43
C ILE A 258 12.66 69.77 -8.16
N ALA A 259 12.75 70.87 -8.91
CA ALA A 259 13.93 71.25 -9.69
C ALA A 259 13.87 72.74 -10.05
N GLN A 260 14.96 73.30 -10.58
CA GLN A 260 14.97 74.65 -11.14
C GLN A 260 15.67 74.67 -12.49
N VAL A 261 14.94 75.06 -13.54
CA VAL A 261 15.51 75.31 -14.87
C VAL A 261 16.17 76.69 -14.91
N HIS A 262 17.22 76.81 -15.71
CA HIS A 262 17.85 78.10 -15.99
C HIS A 262 17.93 78.37 -17.49
N TRP A 263 17.21 79.40 -17.91
CA TRP A 263 17.47 80.09 -19.16
C TRP A 263 18.52 81.17 -18.95
N SER A 264 19.54 81.14 -19.79
CA SER A 264 20.71 82.00 -19.72
C SER A 264 20.52 83.40 -20.34
N GLY A 265 19.43 83.60 -21.09
CA GLY A 265 19.08 84.87 -21.71
C GLY A 265 18.52 85.91 -20.71
N ARG A 266 18.30 87.13 -21.21
CA ARG A 266 17.63 88.21 -20.47
C ARG A 266 16.14 88.25 -20.83
N GLU A 267 15.29 88.76 -19.94
CA GLU A 267 13.84 88.93 -20.15
C GLU A 267 13.14 87.64 -20.63
N VAL A 268 13.08 86.64 -19.74
CA VAL A 268 12.45 85.34 -19.98
C VAL A 268 11.18 85.17 -19.14
N HIS A 269 10.16 84.59 -19.77
CA HIS A 269 9.03 83.94 -19.12
C HIS A 269 9.13 82.44 -19.35
N TYR A 270 9.05 81.64 -18.31
CA TYR A 270 9.00 80.19 -18.43
C TYR A 270 7.55 79.74 -18.66
N HIS A 271 7.37 78.78 -19.56
CA HIS A 271 6.09 78.09 -19.76
C HIS A 271 6.34 76.58 -19.76
N LEU A 272 5.48 75.82 -19.08
CA LEU A 272 5.61 74.38 -18.96
C LEU A 272 4.47 73.68 -19.69
N GLU A 273 4.82 72.84 -20.66
CA GLU A 273 3.94 71.86 -21.26
C GLU A 273 4.23 70.49 -20.63
N SER A 274 3.20 69.88 -20.04
CA SER A 274 3.27 68.57 -19.40
C SER A 274 2.11 67.69 -19.87
N GLN A 275 2.34 66.39 -20.04
CA GLN A 275 1.29 65.40 -20.30
C GLN A 275 1.36 64.31 -19.22
N PRO A 276 0.28 64.08 -18.44
CA PRO A 276 -0.99 64.83 -18.43
C PRO A 276 -0.85 66.23 -17.81
N HIS A 277 -1.74 67.15 -18.21
CA HIS A 277 -1.69 68.55 -17.80
C HIS A 277 -1.97 68.73 -16.29
N GLY A 278 -1.21 69.63 -15.65
CA GLY A 278 -1.52 70.13 -14.30
C GLY A 278 -1.11 69.21 -13.15
N LEU A 279 -0.23 68.23 -13.40
CA LEU A 279 0.59 67.56 -12.37
C LEU A 279 1.84 68.34 -12.00
N PHE A 280 2.33 69.17 -12.93
CA PHE A 280 3.55 69.96 -12.78
C PHE A 280 3.29 71.43 -13.17
N ASP A 281 4.02 72.36 -12.55
CA ASP A 281 3.93 73.81 -12.79
C ASP A 281 5.33 74.47 -12.76
N VAL A 282 5.46 75.69 -13.30
CA VAL A 282 6.72 76.46 -13.32
C VAL A 282 6.51 77.91 -12.91
N ASP A 283 7.36 78.43 -12.00
CA ASP A 283 7.30 79.84 -11.58
C ASP A 283 8.11 80.79 -12.50
N ALA A 284 8.02 82.09 -12.22
CA ALA A 284 8.72 83.13 -12.98
C ALA A 284 10.26 83.06 -12.83
N GLU A 285 10.74 82.42 -11.76
CA GLU A 285 12.15 82.19 -11.47
C GLU A 285 12.69 80.89 -12.11
N GLY A 286 11.84 80.12 -12.79
CA GLY A 286 12.17 78.85 -13.46
C GLY A 286 12.14 77.64 -12.53
N LYS A 287 11.57 77.77 -11.33
CA LYS A 287 11.41 76.63 -10.42
C LYS A 287 10.24 75.78 -10.85
N LEU A 288 10.48 74.47 -10.90
CA LEU A 288 9.50 73.46 -11.21
C LEU A 288 8.90 72.91 -9.91
N TYR A 289 7.59 72.72 -9.96
CA TYR A 289 6.80 72.19 -8.85
C TYR A 289 5.99 70.99 -9.30
N VAL A 290 5.88 69.98 -8.45
CA VAL A 290 4.82 68.97 -8.52
C VAL A 290 3.61 69.48 -7.73
N THR A 291 2.40 69.33 -8.27
CA THR A 291 1.18 69.99 -7.78
C THR A 291 0.24 69.08 -6.99
N ARG A 292 0.46 67.77 -7.04
CA ARG A 292 -0.28 66.72 -6.31
C ARG A 292 0.55 65.44 -6.21
N GLU A 293 0.08 64.46 -5.44
CA GLU A 293 0.70 63.13 -5.35
C GLU A 293 0.81 62.48 -6.75
N LEU A 294 1.95 61.83 -7.01
CA LEU A 294 2.20 60.99 -8.17
C LEU A 294 1.96 59.52 -7.79
N ASP A 295 1.67 58.73 -8.82
CA ASP A 295 1.31 57.31 -8.82
C ASP A 295 2.10 56.69 -9.98
N ARG A 296 2.97 55.73 -9.68
CA ARG A 296 3.93 55.13 -10.62
C ARG A 296 3.29 54.03 -11.45
N GLU A 297 2.34 53.29 -10.88
CA GLU A 297 1.53 52.26 -11.56
C GLU A 297 0.71 52.88 -12.70
N ALA A 298 0.20 54.09 -12.49
CA ALA A 298 -0.45 54.89 -13.51
C ALA A 298 0.54 55.42 -14.56
N GLN A 299 1.65 56.04 -14.14
CA GLN A 299 2.69 56.52 -15.06
C GLN A 299 4.05 56.75 -14.35
N ALA A 300 4.99 55.84 -14.60
CA ALA A 300 6.34 55.84 -14.00
C ALA A 300 7.30 56.94 -14.50
N GLU A 301 7.07 57.50 -15.69
CA GLU A 301 7.93 58.53 -16.29
C GLU A 301 7.12 59.66 -16.92
N TYR A 302 7.56 60.90 -16.72
CA TYR A 302 6.98 62.10 -17.34
C TYR A 302 8.05 62.86 -18.13
N LEU A 303 7.72 63.21 -19.37
CA LEU A 303 8.52 64.12 -20.18
C LEU A 303 7.93 65.52 -20.11
N LEU A 304 8.63 66.43 -19.44
CA LEU A 304 8.25 67.83 -19.30
C LEU A 304 8.92 68.66 -20.39
N GLN A 305 8.15 69.49 -21.09
CA GLN A 305 8.66 70.40 -22.11
C GLN A 305 8.59 71.84 -21.59
N VAL A 306 9.73 72.39 -21.18
CA VAL A 306 9.82 73.76 -20.68
C VAL A 306 10.24 74.70 -21.80
N ARG A 307 9.40 75.70 -22.10
CA ARG A 307 9.68 76.77 -23.07
C ARG A 307 10.23 78.00 -22.36
N ALA A 308 11.16 78.68 -23.02
CA ALA A 308 11.67 80.00 -22.63
C ALA A 308 11.12 81.03 -23.62
N GLN A 309 10.22 81.89 -23.17
CA GLN A 309 9.52 82.87 -23.99
C GLN A 309 9.97 84.30 -23.70
N ASN A 310 9.88 85.16 -24.72
CA ASN A 310 10.07 86.59 -24.55
C ASN A 310 8.79 87.28 -24.03
N THR A 311 8.85 88.59 -23.77
CA THR A 311 7.71 89.40 -23.29
C THR A 311 6.53 89.52 -24.27
N ARG A 312 6.64 88.96 -25.48
CA ARG A 312 5.57 88.87 -26.50
C ARG A 312 4.98 87.45 -26.62
N GLY A 313 5.48 86.47 -25.86
CA GLY A 313 5.07 85.07 -25.94
C GLY A 313 5.69 84.29 -27.11
N GLU A 314 6.78 84.79 -27.71
CA GLU A 314 7.52 84.04 -28.73
C GLU A 314 8.61 83.20 -28.05
N ASP A 315 8.68 81.91 -28.37
CA ASP A 315 9.73 81.00 -27.89
C ASP A 315 11.10 81.45 -28.41
N TYR A 316 12.11 81.51 -27.53
CA TYR A 316 13.49 81.80 -27.93
C TYR A 316 14.19 80.60 -28.59
N THR A 317 13.69 79.37 -28.38
CA THR A 317 14.28 78.09 -28.80
C THR A 317 13.23 76.97 -28.70
N GLU A 318 13.54 75.81 -29.29
CA GLU A 318 12.87 74.55 -28.97
C GLU A 318 12.86 74.28 -27.44
N PRO A 319 11.80 73.65 -26.90
CA PRO A 319 11.66 73.42 -25.46
C PRO A 319 12.78 72.55 -24.89
N LEU A 320 13.10 72.76 -23.61
CA LEU A 320 13.90 71.84 -22.81
C LEU A 320 13.04 70.62 -22.47
N GLU A 321 13.49 69.45 -22.92
CA GLU A 321 12.96 68.17 -22.49
C GLU A 321 13.62 67.76 -21.16
N LEU A 322 12.82 67.71 -20.09
CA LEU A 322 13.22 67.28 -18.77
C LEU A 322 12.49 65.99 -18.40
N HIS A 323 13.26 64.93 -18.13
CA HIS A 323 12.73 63.66 -17.66
C HIS A 323 12.50 63.71 -16.15
N VAL A 324 11.29 63.34 -15.73
CA VAL A 324 10.95 63.06 -14.33
C VAL A 324 10.68 61.56 -14.21
N VAL A 325 11.45 60.89 -13.37
CA VAL A 325 11.34 59.46 -13.07
C VAL A 325 10.68 59.32 -11.70
N VAL A 326 9.55 58.62 -11.66
CA VAL A 326 8.89 58.27 -10.40
C VAL A 326 9.57 57.03 -9.82
N MET A 327 9.93 57.10 -8.55
CA MET A 327 10.55 56.02 -7.80
C MET A 327 9.48 55.27 -7.00
N ASP A 328 9.61 53.95 -7.09
CA ASP A 328 8.73 52.93 -6.54
C ASP A 328 8.70 52.95 -5.01
N GLU A 329 7.50 53.07 -4.44
CA GLU A 329 7.24 52.85 -3.01
C GLU A 329 6.39 51.59 -2.85
N ASN A 330 6.52 50.87 -1.73
CA ASN A 330 5.83 49.60 -1.52
C ASN A 330 4.38 49.82 -1.04
N ASP A 331 3.48 50.24 -1.93
CA ASP A 331 2.11 50.64 -1.58
C ASP A 331 1.01 49.72 -2.14
N ASN A 332 1.29 48.88 -3.14
CA ASN A 332 0.39 47.81 -3.55
C ASN A 332 0.60 46.56 -2.70
N VAL A 333 -0.44 45.72 -2.61
CA VAL A 333 -0.37 44.43 -1.89
C VAL A 333 -0.31 43.30 -2.92
N PRO A 334 0.43 42.21 -2.67
CA PRO A 334 0.39 41.05 -3.55
C PRO A 334 -1.03 40.50 -3.62
N ILE A 335 -1.62 40.40 -4.79
CA ILE A 335 -3.00 39.91 -4.97
C ILE A 335 -2.96 38.40 -5.23
N CYS A 336 -3.09 37.58 -4.19
CA CYS A 336 -3.32 36.14 -4.37
C CYS A 336 -4.83 35.86 -4.57
N PRO A 337 -5.25 35.14 -5.64
CA PRO A 337 -6.66 34.85 -5.89
C PRO A 337 -7.32 34.08 -4.73
N PRO A 338 -8.39 34.60 -4.08
CA PRO A 338 -8.88 34.05 -2.82
C PRO A 338 -9.54 32.67 -2.93
N ARG A 339 -9.93 32.25 -4.14
CA ARG A 339 -10.54 30.93 -4.40
C ARG A 339 -10.07 30.38 -5.74
N GLY A 340 -9.23 29.34 -5.70
CA GLY A 340 -8.90 28.53 -6.88
C GLY A 340 -10.01 27.52 -7.24
N PRO A 341 -9.91 26.85 -8.40
CA PRO A 341 -10.70 25.65 -8.66
C PRO A 341 -10.37 24.56 -7.64
N THR A 342 -11.35 23.73 -7.28
CA THR A 342 -11.10 22.52 -6.48
C THR A 342 -10.22 21.56 -7.27
N ILE A 343 -9.13 21.11 -6.66
CA ILE A 343 -8.18 20.18 -7.26
C ILE A 343 -8.47 18.77 -6.74
N SER A 344 -8.32 17.76 -7.58
CA SER A 344 -8.52 16.35 -7.21
C SER A 344 -7.22 15.57 -7.38
N ILE A 345 -6.83 14.81 -6.35
CA ILE A 345 -5.58 14.05 -6.27
C ILE A 345 -5.88 12.64 -5.75
N ALA A 346 -5.36 11.59 -6.40
CA ALA A 346 -5.51 10.22 -5.92
C ALA A 346 -4.70 9.96 -4.64
N GLU A 347 -5.23 9.18 -3.68
CA GLU A 347 -4.61 9.05 -2.35
C GLU A 347 -3.20 8.42 -2.35
N LEU A 348 -2.92 7.48 -3.25
CA LEU A 348 -1.58 6.91 -3.45
C LEU A 348 -0.74 7.64 -4.51
N SER A 349 -1.04 8.91 -4.79
CA SER A 349 -0.18 9.74 -5.67
C SER A 349 1.22 9.89 -5.05
N PRO A 350 2.30 9.71 -5.83
CA PRO A 350 3.66 9.72 -5.27
C PRO A 350 4.07 11.12 -4.76
N PRO A 351 4.94 11.20 -3.73
CA PRO A 351 5.56 12.45 -3.30
C PRO A 351 6.22 13.21 -4.45
N GLY A 352 6.13 14.53 -4.44
CA GLY A 352 6.56 15.39 -5.54
C GLY A 352 5.54 15.53 -6.69
N THR A 353 4.40 14.83 -6.65
CA THR A 353 3.30 15.06 -7.60
C THR A 353 2.86 16.52 -7.53
N LYS A 354 2.78 17.19 -8.69
CA LYS A 354 2.38 18.59 -8.78
C LYS A 354 0.86 18.74 -8.58
N VAL A 355 0.48 19.51 -7.57
CA VAL A 355 -0.92 19.79 -7.21
C VAL A 355 -1.43 21.02 -7.95
N THR A 356 -0.71 22.14 -7.83
CA THR A 356 -1.03 23.40 -8.55
C THR A 356 0.17 24.33 -8.61
N ARG A 357 -0.01 25.50 -9.23
CA ARG A 357 0.91 26.63 -9.14
C ARG A 357 0.11 27.88 -8.80
N LEU A 358 0.49 28.54 -7.71
CA LEU A 358 -0.02 29.84 -7.31
C LEU A 358 0.60 30.93 -8.17
N LEU A 359 -0.22 31.94 -8.46
CA LEU A 359 0.17 33.16 -9.14
C LEU A 359 -0.53 34.31 -8.43
N ALA A 360 0.15 34.86 -7.43
CA ALA A 360 -0.13 36.20 -6.95
C ALA A 360 0.58 37.22 -7.87
N GLU A 361 -0.04 38.37 -8.03
CA GLU A 361 0.48 39.47 -8.85
C GLU A 361 0.59 40.73 -7.98
N ASP A 362 1.69 41.46 -8.13
CA ASP A 362 1.90 42.76 -7.51
C ASP A 362 2.07 43.83 -8.59
N MET A 363 1.62 45.05 -8.33
CA MET A 363 1.62 46.15 -9.30
C MET A 363 2.83 47.07 -9.16
N ASP A 364 3.51 47.04 -8.00
CA ASP A 364 4.77 47.73 -7.73
C ASP A 364 5.86 47.40 -8.79
N ALA A 365 6.95 48.16 -8.84
CA ALA A 365 7.81 48.21 -10.03
C ALA A 365 8.40 46.83 -10.39
N PRO A 366 8.25 46.39 -11.66
CA PRO A 366 8.56 45.02 -12.04
C PRO A 366 10.05 44.71 -11.88
N GLY A 367 10.36 43.78 -10.97
CA GLY A 367 11.74 43.40 -10.62
C GLY A 367 12.39 44.27 -9.54
N SER A 368 11.67 45.23 -8.96
CA SER A 368 12.05 45.83 -7.67
C SER A 368 11.87 44.81 -6.53
N PRO A 369 12.43 45.05 -5.33
CA PRO A 369 12.10 44.28 -4.14
C PRO A 369 10.59 44.33 -3.83
N ASN A 370 9.94 45.47 -4.09
CA ASN A 370 8.53 45.70 -3.76
C ASN A 370 7.61 44.77 -4.57
N SER A 371 7.90 44.51 -5.85
CA SER A 371 7.13 43.50 -6.61
C SER A 371 7.57 42.03 -6.38
N HIS A 372 8.54 41.75 -5.50
CA HIS A 372 9.13 40.42 -5.37
C HIS A 372 8.40 39.54 -4.34
N ILE A 373 7.44 38.75 -4.85
CA ILE A 373 6.57 37.90 -4.03
C ILE A 373 7.25 36.60 -3.56
N VAL A 374 7.12 36.31 -2.26
CA VAL A 374 7.41 35.02 -1.63
C VAL A 374 6.15 34.40 -1.01
N TYR A 375 5.94 33.11 -1.25
CA TYR A 375 4.79 32.35 -0.75
C TYR A 375 5.13 31.55 0.51
N ARG A 376 4.19 31.46 1.47
CA ARG A 376 4.29 30.64 2.68
C ARG A 376 2.99 29.91 2.97
N LEU A 377 3.07 28.62 3.27
CA LEU A 377 1.93 27.83 3.73
C LEU A 377 1.65 28.15 5.20
N LEU A 378 0.44 28.65 5.50
CA LEU A 378 0.00 28.98 6.86
C LEU A 378 -0.55 27.75 7.59
N SER A 379 -1.24 26.86 6.88
CA SER A 379 -1.89 25.67 7.43
C SER A 379 -1.24 24.38 6.92
N SER A 380 -0.44 23.76 7.79
CA SER A 380 -0.22 22.31 7.85
C SER A 380 0.24 22.01 9.27
N GLU A 381 -0.69 22.05 10.22
CA GLU A 381 -0.44 21.47 11.54
C GLU A 381 0.00 20.03 11.33
N LEU A 382 1.15 19.66 11.89
CA LEU A 382 1.50 18.26 12.03
C LEU A 382 0.49 17.69 13.02
N GLU A 383 -0.41 16.82 12.57
CA GLU A 383 -1.15 15.98 13.51
C GLU A 383 -0.12 15.18 14.31
N GLU A 384 -0.21 15.22 15.65
CA GLU A 384 0.80 14.63 16.54
C GLU A 384 0.96 13.12 16.25
N GLY A 385 2.00 12.76 15.49
CA GLY A 385 2.30 11.38 15.10
C GLY A 385 2.58 11.16 13.62
N THR A 386 2.32 12.12 12.72
CA THR A 386 2.70 11.98 11.30
C THR A 386 4.14 12.43 11.03
N GLU A 387 4.96 11.56 10.43
CA GLU A 387 6.29 11.92 9.92
C GLU A 387 6.16 12.65 8.57
N GLY A 388 6.27 13.98 8.59
CA GLY A 388 6.29 14.82 7.39
C GLY A 388 5.02 15.65 7.15
N ARG A 389 5.03 16.44 6.08
CA ARG A 389 3.89 17.25 5.65
C ARG A 389 3.15 16.58 4.49
N ALA A 390 1.85 16.80 4.38
CA ALA A 390 1.05 16.33 3.24
C ALA A 390 1.29 17.16 1.97
N PHE A 391 1.63 18.44 2.12
CA PHE A 391 1.90 19.35 1.02
C PHE A 391 3.18 20.15 1.27
N GLU A 392 3.89 20.40 0.18
CA GLU A 392 5.07 21.24 0.11
C GLU A 392 4.78 22.40 -0.86
N LEU A 393 5.38 23.56 -0.58
CA LEU A 393 5.20 24.79 -1.36
C LEU A 393 6.59 25.37 -1.62
N ASP A 394 6.91 25.53 -2.90
CA ASP A 394 8.09 26.27 -3.31
C ASP A 394 7.85 27.78 -3.10
N PRO A 395 8.65 28.45 -2.25
CA PRO A 395 8.38 29.82 -1.83
C PRO A 395 8.59 30.87 -2.93
N THR A 396 9.25 30.52 -4.04
CA THR A 396 9.61 31.47 -5.12
C THR A 396 8.78 31.27 -6.38
N SER A 397 8.47 30.02 -6.72
CA SER A 397 7.75 29.66 -7.94
C SER A 397 6.25 29.47 -7.72
N GLY A 398 5.80 29.40 -6.46
CA GLY A 398 4.40 29.16 -6.09
C GLY A 398 3.91 27.74 -6.39
N ASN A 399 4.80 26.81 -6.76
CA ASN A 399 4.40 25.43 -7.03
C ASN A 399 4.04 24.70 -5.73
N VAL A 400 2.87 24.08 -5.69
CA VAL A 400 2.42 23.20 -4.62
C VAL A 400 2.60 21.75 -5.07
N THR A 401 3.29 20.94 -4.27
CA THR A 401 3.56 19.51 -4.51
C THR A 401 3.09 18.67 -3.33
N LEU A 402 2.83 17.38 -3.56
CA LEU A 402 2.60 16.42 -2.48
C LEU A 402 3.90 16.17 -1.70
N GLY A 403 3.79 16.16 -0.37
CA GLY A 403 4.85 15.75 0.52
C GLY A 403 4.84 14.23 0.77
N ALA A 404 5.43 13.82 1.89
CA ALA A 404 5.58 12.39 2.25
C ALA A 404 4.49 11.84 3.18
N ALA A 405 3.64 12.69 3.77
CA ALA A 405 2.59 12.22 4.67
C ALA A 405 1.49 11.47 3.88
N PRO A 406 0.93 10.37 4.43
CA PRO A 406 -0.13 9.61 3.76
C PRO A 406 -1.41 10.44 3.65
N LEU A 407 -2.11 10.28 2.53
CA LEU A 407 -3.42 10.85 2.25
C LEU A 407 -4.48 9.76 2.42
N GLN A 408 -5.75 10.13 2.60
CA GLN A 408 -6.87 9.19 2.65
C GLN A 408 -8.00 9.66 1.72
N ALA A 409 -8.64 8.75 1.01
CA ALA A 409 -9.82 9.02 0.20
C ALA A 409 -10.89 9.84 0.95
N GLY A 410 -11.55 10.73 0.21
CA GLY A 410 -12.63 11.57 0.74
C GLY A 410 -12.18 12.72 1.65
N GLN A 411 -10.88 12.86 1.95
CA GLN A 411 -10.36 14.03 2.65
C GLN A 411 -10.51 15.30 1.80
N ASN A 412 -10.99 16.38 2.44
CA ASN A 412 -11.08 17.71 1.85
C ASN A 412 -10.12 18.63 2.62
N ILE A 413 -8.97 18.94 2.00
CA ILE A 413 -7.88 19.68 2.62
C ILE A 413 -7.90 21.12 2.11
N LEU A 414 -7.85 22.08 3.04
CA LEU A 414 -7.85 23.51 2.74
C LEU A 414 -6.48 24.10 3.08
N LEU A 415 -5.69 24.37 2.05
CA LEU A 415 -4.37 24.99 2.18
C LEU A 415 -4.56 26.51 2.19
N GLN A 416 -4.22 27.16 3.30
CA GLN A 416 -4.14 28.61 3.39
C GLN A 416 -2.72 29.04 3.07
N VAL A 417 -2.55 29.88 2.05
CA VAL A 417 -1.25 30.35 1.59
C VAL A 417 -1.19 31.86 1.66
N LEU A 418 -0.11 32.36 2.27
CA LEU A 418 0.23 33.77 2.37
C LEU A 418 1.19 34.13 1.23
N ALA A 419 0.88 35.16 0.46
CA ALA A 419 1.80 35.81 -0.47
C ALA A 419 2.28 37.12 0.17
N ILE A 420 3.58 37.39 0.14
CA ILE A 420 4.23 38.57 0.75
C ILE A 420 5.23 39.15 -0.24
N ASP A 421 5.24 40.47 -0.40
CA ASP A 421 6.25 41.23 -1.17
C ASP A 421 7.64 41.26 -0.48
N LEU A 422 8.55 42.14 -0.94
CA LEU A 422 9.88 42.39 -0.36
C LEU A 422 10.76 41.12 -0.21
N GLY A 423 10.54 40.10 -1.05
CA GLY A 423 11.15 38.77 -0.89
C GLY A 423 10.78 38.08 0.43
N GLY A 424 9.67 38.47 1.05
CA GLY A 424 9.24 38.03 2.38
C GLY A 424 9.98 38.69 3.55
N ALA A 425 10.62 39.85 3.36
CA ALA A 425 11.28 40.58 4.45
C ALA A 425 10.29 41.13 5.51
N GLU A 426 10.81 41.65 6.62
CA GLU A 426 9.99 42.39 7.59
C GLU A 426 9.54 43.74 7.00
N GLY A 427 8.28 44.11 7.23
CA GLY A 427 7.67 45.32 6.70
C GLY A 427 6.81 45.12 5.45
N GLY A 428 6.89 43.94 4.84
CA GLY A 428 6.18 43.63 3.60
C GLY A 428 4.64 43.53 3.73
N LEU A 429 3.94 43.95 2.67
CA LEU A 429 2.50 43.80 2.51
C LEU A 429 2.18 42.38 2.03
N SER A 430 0.95 41.93 2.30
CA SER A 430 0.60 40.52 2.08
C SER A 430 -0.89 40.27 1.90
N SER A 431 -1.21 39.19 1.20
CA SER A 431 -2.58 38.65 1.11
C SER A 431 -2.61 37.13 1.30
N THR A 432 -3.77 36.61 1.66
CA THR A 432 -3.99 35.18 1.89
C THR A 432 -5.00 34.62 0.90
N CYS A 433 -4.73 33.43 0.37
CA CYS A 433 -5.57 32.71 -0.56
C CYS A 433 -5.78 31.25 -0.11
N GLU A 434 -6.89 30.65 -0.55
CA GLU A 434 -7.27 29.29 -0.16
C GLU A 434 -7.26 28.34 -1.37
N VAL A 435 -6.58 27.21 -1.23
CA VAL A 435 -6.57 26.10 -2.21
C VAL A 435 -7.29 24.90 -1.60
N SER A 436 -8.41 24.50 -2.23
CA SER A 436 -9.16 23.31 -1.84
C SER A 436 -8.67 22.10 -2.64
N VAL A 437 -8.12 21.11 -1.93
CA VAL A 437 -7.68 19.83 -2.48
C VAL A 437 -8.63 18.74 -1.99
N THR A 438 -9.12 17.92 -2.91
CA THR A 438 -9.98 16.77 -2.67
C THR A 438 -9.17 15.51 -2.94
N ILE A 439 -9.12 14.60 -1.97
CA ILE A 439 -8.45 13.32 -2.16
C ILE A 439 -9.46 12.33 -2.74
N THR A 440 -9.20 11.86 -3.96
CA THR A 440 -10.03 10.88 -4.64
C THR A 440 -9.57 9.47 -4.32
N ASP A 441 -10.55 8.65 -4.01
CA ASP A 441 -10.45 7.19 -3.86
C ASP A 441 -9.80 6.55 -5.09
N ILE A 442 -9.00 5.50 -4.87
CA ILE A 442 -8.60 4.54 -5.90
C ILE A 442 -8.91 3.12 -5.42
N ASN A 443 -9.01 2.17 -6.35
CA ASN A 443 -9.26 0.76 -6.06
C ASN A 443 -7.97 0.08 -5.53
N ASP A 444 -7.44 0.50 -4.39
CA ASP A 444 -6.22 -0.07 -3.79
C ASP A 444 -6.49 -1.16 -2.75
N HIS A 445 -7.73 -1.27 -2.26
CA HIS A 445 -8.18 -2.40 -1.47
C HIS A 445 -8.71 -3.53 -2.37
N ALA A 446 -8.80 -4.73 -1.79
CA ALA A 446 -9.37 -5.89 -2.45
C ALA A 446 -10.45 -6.47 -1.53
N PRO A 447 -11.52 -7.08 -2.08
CA PRO A 447 -12.64 -7.52 -1.27
C PRO A 447 -12.24 -8.72 -0.39
N GLU A 448 -12.50 -8.61 0.91
CA GLU A 448 -12.18 -9.62 1.91
C GLU A 448 -13.43 -10.28 2.49
N PHE A 449 -13.35 -11.58 2.78
CA PHE A 449 -14.41 -12.29 3.51
C PHE A 449 -14.33 -11.98 5.01
N THR A 450 -15.45 -11.59 5.62
CA THR A 450 -15.50 -11.19 7.05
C THR A 450 -16.25 -12.18 7.93
N THR A 451 -17.33 -12.79 7.44
CA THR A 451 -18.11 -13.77 8.21
C THR A 451 -18.86 -14.75 7.31
N SER A 452 -19.34 -15.84 7.91
CA SER A 452 -20.22 -16.82 7.26
C SER A 452 -21.36 -17.22 8.20
N GLN A 453 -22.57 -17.43 7.65
CA GLN A 453 -23.69 -18.03 8.36
C GLN A 453 -24.05 -19.38 7.71
N VAL A 454 -23.94 -20.46 8.47
CA VAL A 454 -24.27 -21.82 8.00
C VAL A 454 -25.77 -22.10 8.21
N SER A 455 -26.41 -22.65 7.18
CA SER A 455 -27.77 -23.15 7.26
C SER A 455 -27.82 -24.43 8.11
N ARG A 456 -28.51 -24.39 9.26
CA ARG A 456 -28.71 -25.59 10.09
C ARG A 456 -29.93 -26.37 9.60
N SER A 457 -29.70 -27.47 8.88
CA SER A 457 -30.70 -28.50 8.63
C SER A 457 -31.16 -29.12 9.97
N ARG A 458 -32.40 -29.63 10.01
CA ARG A 458 -33.15 -29.84 11.26
C ARG A 458 -32.84 -31.19 11.93
N GLY A 459 -31.59 -31.45 12.28
CA GLY A 459 -31.10 -32.72 12.84
C GLY A 459 -30.36 -32.61 14.17
N ARG A 460 -31.06 -32.86 15.29
CA ARG A 460 -30.55 -33.02 16.68
C ARG A 460 -29.83 -31.82 17.31
N ASP A 461 -30.37 -31.39 18.45
CA ASP A 461 -29.98 -30.16 19.15
C ASP A 461 -28.62 -30.28 19.87
N LEU A 462 -27.61 -29.51 19.43
CA LEU A 462 -26.43 -29.19 20.23
C LEU A 462 -26.27 -27.66 20.33
N GLY A 463 -26.74 -27.11 21.45
CA GLY A 463 -26.72 -25.68 21.73
C GLY A 463 -25.31 -25.14 22.00
N LYS A 464 -24.66 -24.62 20.97
CA LYS A 464 -23.68 -23.52 21.10
C LYS A 464 -23.66 -22.67 19.83
N ALA A 465 -24.13 -21.43 19.96
CA ALA A 465 -23.94 -20.40 18.94
C ALA A 465 -22.65 -19.64 19.26
N LEU A 466 -21.53 -20.10 18.69
CA LEU A 466 -20.28 -19.33 18.73
C LEU A 466 -20.35 -18.25 17.66
N ARG A 467 -20.83 -17.06 18.03
CA ARG A 467 -20.59 -15.83 17.24
C ARG A 467 -19.12 -15.41 17.41
N GLY A 468 -18.21 -16.16 16.81
CA GLY A 468 -16.83 -15.74 16.65
C GLY A 468 -16.75 -14.80 15.44
N ALA A 469 -16.69 -13.49 15.70
CA ALA A 469 -16.25 -12.56 14.66
C ALA A 469 -14.85 -12.98 14.23
N HIS A 470 -14.71 -13.49 13.01
CA HIS A 470 -13.40 -13.77 12.44
C HIS A 470 -12.81 -12.45 11.98
N SER A 471 -11.50 -12.27 12.19
CA SER A 471 -10.81 -11.12 11.61
C SER A 471 -10.88 -11.19 10.08
N PRO A 472 -10.95 -10.03 9.38
CA PRO A 472 -10.82 -9.98 7.93
C PRO A 472 -9.56 -10.76 7.50
N SER A 473 -9.69 -11.59 6.48
CA SER A 473 -8.60 -12.44 6.02
C SER A 473 -8.75 -12.85 4.55
N PRO A 474 -7.65 -12.94 3.78
CA PRO A 474 -7.70 -13.29 2.36
C PRO A 474 -8.05 -14.77 2.10
N SER A 475 -8.12 -15.59 3.15
CA SER A 475 -8.51 -17.00 3.11
C SER A 475 -9.40 -17.36 4.30
N LEU A 476 -10.73 -17.35 4.12
CA LEU A 476 -11.68 -17.74 5.16
C LEU A 476 -11.95 -19.26 5.12
N GLN A 477 -11.77 -19.97 6.23
CA GLN A 477 -12.24 -21.35 6.37
C GLN A 477 -13.55 -21.39 7.14
N ILE A 478 -14.54 -22.10 6.62
CA ILE A 478 -15.89 -22.19 7.20
C ILE A 478 -16.06 -23.52 7.92
N GLU A 479 -16.80 -23.53 9.04
CA GLU A 479 -17.19 -24.77 9.71
C GLU A 479 -17.90 -25.73 8.74
N PRO A 480 -17.58 -27.04 8.75
CA PRO A 480 -18.20 -28.00 7.83
C PRO A 480 -19.72 -28.04 7.95
N VAL A 481 -20.41 -27.97 6.81
CA VAL A 481 -21.87 -28.01 6.70
C VAL A 481 -22.33 -29.45 6.46
N CYS A 482 -23.03 -30.06 7.41
CA CYS A 482 -23.64 -31.37 7.21
C CYS A 482 -25.01 -31.26 6.50
N LEU A 483 -25.17 -31.99 5.39
CA LEU A 483 -26.44 -32.10 4.66
C LEU A 483 -26.79 -33.58 4.41
N PRO A 484 -27.99 -34.04 4.81
CA PRO A 484 -28.52 -35.35 4.40
C PRO A 484 -28.55 -35.53 2.88
N GLU A 485 -28.30 -36.74 2.39
CA GLU A 485 -28.32 -37.01 0.95
C GLU A 485 -29.70 -36.84 0.29
N ASP A 486 -30.79 -36.90 1.07
CA ASP A 486 -32.16 -36.62 0.64
C ASP A 486 -32.55 -35.13 0.69
N THR A 487 -31.60 -34.21 0.92
CA THR A 487 -31.83 -32.76 0.92
C THR A 487 -32.36 -32.28 -0.44
N GLU A 488 -33.47 -31.53 -0.42
CA GLU A 488 -34.10 -30.98 -1.63
C GLU A 488 -33.21 -29.92 -2.32
N SER A 489 -33.14 -29.99 -3.65
CA SER A 489 -32.55 -28.94 -4.50
C SER A 489 -33.26 -27.60 -4.28
N GLY A 490 -32.49 -26.52 -4.16
CA GLY A 490 -32.93 -25.19 -3.74
C GLY A 490 -32.62 -24.88 -2.26
N THR A 491 -32.12 -25.85 -1.49
CA THR A 491 -31.72 -25.63 -0.10
C THR A 491 -30.52 -24.68 0.01
N LEU A 492 -30.65 -23.62 0.82
CA LEU A 492 -29.54 -22.77 1.23
C LEU A 492 -28.54 -23.57 2.08
N VAL A 493 -27.27 -23.55 1.70
CA VAL A 493 -26.15 -24.24 2.37
C VAL A 493 -25.44 -23.29 3.33
N ALA A 494 -25.02 -22.13 2.84
CA ALA A 494 -24.35 -21.10 3.61
C ALA A 494 -24.54 -19.71 2.98
N THR A 495 -24.46 -18.66 3.80
CA THR A 495 -24.35 -17.27 3.35
C THR A 495 -22.97 -16.75 3.72
N LEU A 496 -22.22 -16.26 2.75
CA LEU A 496 -20.90 -15.65 2.93
C LEU A 496 -21.05 -14.13 2.93
N MET A 497 -20.33 -13.41 3.79
CA MET A 497 -20.28 -11.94 3.75
C MET A 497 -18.86 -11.48 3.40
N ALA A 498 -18.77 -10.55 2.45
CA ALA A 498 -17.54 -9.91 2.02
C ALA A 498 -17.67 -8.39 2.09
N THR A 499 -16.54 -7.72 2.30
CA THR A 499 -16.47 -6.25 2.38
C THR A 499 -15.26 -5.78 1.60
N ASP A 500 -15.45 -4.66 0.91
CA ASP A 500 -14.36 -3.91 0.30
C ASP A 500 -14.25 -2.56 1.02
N ALA A 501 -13.03 -2.05 1.17
CA ALA A 501 -12.74 -0.91 2.04
C ALA A 501 -12.77 0.44 1.30
N ASP A 502 -12.67 0.42 -0.03
CA ASP A 502 -12.75 1.59 -0.90
C ASP A 502 -14.04 2.42 -0.67
N LEU A 503 -13.97 3.73 -0.87
CA LEU A 503 -15.10 4.64 -0.66
C LEU A 503 -16.02 4.75 -1.89
N GLU A 504 -15.47 4.67 -3.10
CA GLU A 504 -16.18 4.84 -4.36
C GLU A 504 -17.07 3.61 -4.64
N PRO A 505 -18.39 3.79 -4.85
CA PRO A 505 -19.31 2.67 -5.09
C PRO A 505 -18.95 1.78 -6.29
N ALA A 506 -18.18 2.29 -7.26
CA ALA A 506 -17.73 1.53 -8.43
C ALA A 506 -16.63 0.51 -8.11
N PHE A 507 -15.75 0.79 -7.13
CA PHE A 507 -14.63 -0.08 -6.77
C PHE A 507 -15.08 -1.20 -5.84
N ARG A 508 -16.01 -0.91 -4.91
CA ARG A 508 -16.69 -1.90 -4.05
C ARG A 508 -17.60 -2.93 -4.77
N LEU A 509 -17.63 -2.97 -6.10
CA LEU A 509 -18.42 -3.95 -6.84
C LEU A 509 -17.71 -5.31 -6.84
N MET A 510 -18.37 -6.32 -6.30
CA MET A 510 -17.83 -7.67 -6.12
C MET A 510 -18.42 -8.67 -7.14
N ASP A 511 -17.56 -9.51 -7.69
CA ASP A 511 -17.92 -10.71 -8.44
C ASP A 511 -17.61 -11.98 -7.62
N PHE A 512 -18.51 -12.96 -7.63
CA PHE A 512 -18.40 -14.18 -6.84
C PHE A 512 -18.44 -15.43 -7.73
N ALA A 513 -17.47 -16.33 -7.55
CA ALA A 513 -17.38 -17.56 -8.35
C ALA A 513 -16.99 -18.77 -7.49
N ILE A 514 -17.36 -19.98 -7.94
CA ILE A 514 -16.78 -21.23 -7.44
C ILE A 514 -15.62 -21.58 -8.36
N GLU A 515 -14.39 -21.54 -7.85
CA GLU A 515 -13.18 -21.80 -8.65
C GLU A 515 -12.75 -23.27 -8.62
N ALA A 516 -13.07 -24.00 -7.54
CA ALA A 516 -12.78 -25.42 -7.42
C ALA A 516 -13.78 -26.14 -6.49
N GLY A 517 -13.82 -27.48 -6.58
CA GLY A 517 -14.59 -28.35 -5.67
C GLY A 517 -16.00 -28.72 -6.14
N ASP A 518 -16.48 -28.14 -7.25
CA ASP A 518 -17.80 -28.42 -7.82
C ASP A 518 -17.74 -28.69 -9.34
N GLU A 519 -16.96 -29.69 -9.74
CA GLU A 519 -16.76 -30.04 -11.17
C GLU A 519 -18.07 -30.41 -11.88
N GLU A 520 -19.08 -30.87 -11.14
CA GLU A 520 -20.38 -31.25 -11.68
C GLU A 520 -21.41 -30.11 -11.69
N GLY A 521 -21.18 -28.98 -11.00
CA GLY A 521 -22.19 -27.92 -10.83
C GLY A 521 -23.37 -28.38 -9.98
N THR A 522 -23.08 -29.03 -8.85
CA THR A 522 -24.03 -29.45 -7.82
C THR A 522 -24.46 -28.30 -6.92
N PHE A 523 -23.64 -27.25 -6.82
CA PHE A 523 -23.89 -26.03 -6.05
C PHE A 523 -23.98 -24.81 -6.97
N GLY A 524 -24.52 -23.72 -6.43
CA GLY A 524 -24.65 -22.44 -7.12
C GLY A 524 -24.51 -21.27 -6.17
N LEU A 525 -24.05 -20.14 -6.70
CA LEU A 525 -23.97 -18.87 -5.99
C LEU A 525 -25.09 -17.94 -6.46
N VAL A 526 -25.76 -17.29 -5.51
CA VAL A 526 -26.82 -16.30 -5.77
C VAL A 526 -26.53 -15.05 -4.94
N TRP A 527 -26.44 -13.90 -5.59
CA TRP A 527 -26.23 -12.59 -4.96
C TRP A 527 -26.91 -11.49 -5.78
N GLU A 528 -27.09 -10.32 -5.17
CA GLU A 528 -27.54 -9.12 -5.87
C GLU A 528 -26.33 -8.23 -6.19
N PRO A 529 -26.24 -7.61 -7.38
CA PRO A 529 -25.15 -6.69 -7.70
C PRO A 529 -25.04 -5.55 -6.68
N GLY A 530 -23.87 -5.38 -6.07
CA GLY A 530 -23.63 -4.40 -5.00
C GLY A 530 -24.05 -4.86 -3.59
N SER A 531 -24.53 -6.08 -3.40
CA SER A 531 -24.74 -6.66 -2.06
C SER A 531 -23.43 -7.17 -1.47
N ASN A 532 -23.27 -7.00 -0.16
CA ASN A 532 -22.11 -7.47 0.63
C ASN A 532 -22.14 -8.96 1.00
N HIS A 533 -22.99 -9.76 0.36
CA HIS A 533 -23.16 -11.18 0.70
C HIS A 533 -23.55 -12.04 -0.50
N VAL A 534 -23.17 -13.31 -0.46
CA VAL A 534 -23.52 -14.32 -1.46
C VAL A 534 -24.09 -15.56 -0.79
N GLN A 535 -25.13 -16.13 -1.39
CA GLN A 535 -25.78 -17.35 -0.92
C GLN A 535 -25.30 -18.55 -1.74
N LEU A 536 -24.73 -19.54 -1.05
CA LEU A 536 -24.43 -20.86 -1.61
C LEU A 536 -25.68 -21.75 -1.49
N GLN A 537 -26.21 -22.20 -2.62
CA GLN A 537 -27.40 -23.03 -2.71
C GLN A 537 -27.09 -24.38 -3.35
N LEU A 538 -27.79 -25.42 -2.91
CA LEU A 538 -27.75 -26.75 -3.53
C LEU A 538 -28.59 -26.74 -4.81
N LEU A 539 -28.00 -27.01 -5.98
CA LEU A 539 -28.72 -27.05 -7.27
C LEU A 539 -29.13 -28.46 -7.70
N LYS A 540 -28.41 -29.48 -7.27
CA LYS A 540 -28.65 -30.89 -7.61
C LYS A 540 -28.78 -31.75 -6.35
N ASN A 541 -29.44 -32.90 -6.48
CA ASN A 541 -29.57 -33.85 -5.39
C ASN A 541 -28.19 -34.39 -4.97
N LEU A 542 -28.01 -34.60 -3.67
CA LEU A 542 -26.80 -35.21 -3.12
C LEU A 542 -26.85 -36.75 -3.25
N SER A 543 -25.70 -37.39 -3.16
CA SER A 543 -25.58 -38.85 -3.01
C SER A 543 -24.30 -39.16 -2.26
N TYR A 544 -24.44 -39.89 -1.15
CA TYR A 544 -23.29 -40.26 -0.32
C TYR A 544 -22.35 -41.23 -1.05
N GLU A 545 -22.87 -42.14 -1.88
CA GLU A 545 -22.08 -43.07 -2.69
C GLU A 545 -21.22 -42.37 -3.74
N ALA A 546 -21.72 -41.29 -4.33
CA ALA A 546 -21.01 -40.55 -5.37
C ALA A 546 -19.92 -39.66 -4.78
N ALA A 547 -20.28 -38.84 -3.78
CA ALA A 547 -19.36 -37.92 -3.12
C ALA A 547 -19.75 -37.73 -1.64
N PRO A 548 -19.00 -38.31 -0.68
CA PRO A 548 -19.31 -38.17 0.75
C PRO A 548 -18.97 -36.78 1.32
N SER A 549 -18.20 -35.97 0.58
CA SER A 549 -17.85 -34.61 0.95
C SER A 549 -17.44 -33.77 -0.26
N TYR A 550 -17.80 -32.49 -0.26
CA TYR A 550 -17.35 -31.48 -1.22
C TYR A 550 -16.47 -30.44 -0.50
N GLN A 551 -15.40 -29.99 -1.14
CA GLN A 551 -14.52 -28.92 -0.63
C GLN A 551 -14.52 -27.77 -1.63
N LEU A 552 -15.51 -26.89 -1.49
CA LEU A 552 -15.78 -25.79 -2.41
C LEU A 552 -14.83 -24.63 -2.13
N VAL A 553 -14.13 -24.15 -3.16
CA VAL A 553 -13.35 -22.91 -3.12
C VAL A 553 -14.16 -21.82 -3.79
N VAL A 554 -14.76 -20.97 -2.97
CA VAL A 554 -15.48 -19.77 -3.42
C VAL A 554 -14.49 -18.61 -3.43
N VAL A 555 -14.52 -17.79 -4.48
CA VAL A 555 -13.69 -16.59 -4.60
C VAL A 555 -14.57 -15.36 -4.74
N VAL A 556 -14.12 -14.26 -4.14
CA VAL A 556 -14.66 -12.92 -4.36
C VAL A 556 -13.56 -12.09 -5.03
N ARG A 557 -13.91 -11.32 -6.06
CA ARG A 557 -12.98 -10.47 -6.82
C ARG A 557 -13.57 -9.07 -7.00
N SER A 558 -12.72 -8.05 -7.02
CA SER A 558 -13.18 -6.72 -7.45
C SER A 558 -13.55 -6.77 -8.94
N VAL A 559 -14.65 -6.11 -9.31
CA VAL A 559 -15.08 -5.93 -10.71
C VAL A 559 -14.20 -4.88 -11.40
N ALA A 560 -13.59 -3.97 -10.63
CA ALA A 560 -12.62 -2.99 -11.11
C ALA A 560 -11.19 -3.56 -11.00
N GLU A 561 -10.26 -3.03 -11.81
CA GLU A 561 -8.85 -3.42 -11.74
C GLU A 561 -8.19 -2.83 -10.48
N VAL A 562 -7.67 -3.70 -9.60
CA VAL A 562 -7.05 -3.29 -8.32
C VAL A 562 -5.66 -2.69 -8.59
N VAL A 563 -5.39 -1.52 -8.01
CA VAL A 563 -4.21 -0.69 -8.26
C VAL A 563 -3.35 -0.61 -7.00
N GLY A 564 -2.24 -1.34 -6.97
CA GLY A 564 -1.26 -1.23 -5.88
C GLY A 564 -0.55 -2.55 -5.55
N PRO A 565 0.35 -2.55 -4.55
CA PRO A 565 1.09 -3.73 -4.12
C PRO A 565 0.24 -4.64 -3.20
N GLY A 566 -0.89 -5.14 -3.71
CA GLY A 566 -1.85 -5.99 -2.99
C GLY A 566 -1.71 -7.50 -3.28
N PRO A 567 -2.39 -8.38 -2.50
CA PRO A 567 -2.24 -9.85 -2.56
C PRO A 567 -2.96 -10.54 -3.75
N GLY A 568 -3.35 -9.79 -4.79
CA GLY A 568 -4.17 -10.25 -5.91
C GLY A 568 -5.56 -9.59 -5.91
N PRO A 569 -6.38 -9.83 -6.95
CA PRO A 569 -7.62 -9.07 -7.20
C PRO A 569 -8.82 -9.48 -6.30
N GLY A 570 -8.58 -10.16 -5.17
CA GLY A 570 -9.66 -10.67 -4.31
C GLY A 570 -9.24 -11.74 -3.31
N ALA A 571 -10.23 -12.25 -2.57
CA ALA A 571 -10.08 -13.22 -1.49
C ALA A 571 -10.76 -14.57 -1.78
N THR A 572 -10.40 -15.59 -0.99
CA THR A 572 -10.91 -16.96 -1.12
C THR A 572 -11.61 -17.42 0.16
N ALA A 573 -12.63 -18.26 0.03
CA ALA A 573 -13.32 -18.92 1.12
C ALA A 573 -13.48 -20.42 0.82
N THR A 574 -13.11 -21.28 1.78
CA THR A 574 -13.27 -22.74 1.65
C THR A 574 -14.51 -23.19 2.42
N VAL A 575 -15.50 -23.72 1.71
CA VAL A 575 -16.73 -24.30 2.27
C VAL A 575 -16.65 -25.81 2.16
N THR A 576 -16.59 -26.51 3.31
CA THR A 576 -16.65 -27.97 3.33
C THR A 576 -18.09 -28.41 3.54
N VAL A 577 -18.66 -29.16 2.59
CA VAL A 577 -19.99 -29.77 2.73
C VAL A 577 -19.81 -31.26 2.95
N LEU A 578 -20.31 -31.78 4.07
CA LEU A 578 -20.31 -33.21 4.40
C LEU A 578 -21.68 -33.78 4.07
N VAL A 579 -21.72 -34.86 3.27
CA VAL A 579 -22.97 -35.55 2.97
C VAL A 579 -23.24 -36.58 4.06
N GLU A 580 -24.43 -36.52 4.66
CA GLU A 580 -24.87 -37.53 5.63
C GLU A 580 -25.67 -38.62 4.91
N ARG A 581 -25.25 -39.87 5.10
CA ARG A 581 -25.95 -41.06 4.59
C ARG A 581 -27.29 -41.22 5.31
N VAL A 582 -28.37 -41.44 4.56
CA VAL A 582 -29.72 -41.66 5.08
C VAL A 582 -30.11 -43.13 4.88
N VAL A 583 -30.20 -43.88 5.98
CA VAL A 583 -30.58 -45.31 5.94
C VAL A 583 -32.12 -45.44 5.82
N PRO A 584 -32.66 -46.10 4.78
CA PRO A 584 -34.10 -46.32 4.67
C PRO A 584 -34.61 -47.34 5.70
N PRO A 585 -35.89 -47.28 6.11
CA PRO A 585 -36.45 -48.23 7.07
C PRO A 585 -36.48 -49.68 6.55
N PRO A 586 -36.50 -50.68 7.45
CA PRO A 586 -36.46 -52.09 7.07
C PRO A 586 -37.69 -52.50 6.26
N LYS A 587 -37.55 -53.49 5.38
CA LYS A 587 -38.63 -53.99 4.53
C LYS A 587 -38.81 -55.50 4.68
N LEU A 588 -40.00 -55.91 5.10
CA LEU A 588 -40.41 -57.32 5.24
C LEU A 588 -40.74 -57.95 3.87
N ASP A 589 -40.67 -59.28 3.79
CA ASP A 589 -40.97 -60.03 2.56
C ASP A 589 -42.47 -59.97 2.18
N GLN A 590 -43.34 -59.76 3.17
CA GLN A 590 -44.79 -59.69 3.04
C GLN A 590 -45.36 -58.51 3.85
N GLU A 591 -46.40 -57.86 3.30
CA GLU A 591 -47.16 -56.80 4.00
C GLU A 591 -48.18 -57.38 5.00
N SER A 592 -48.56 -58.65 4.81
CA SER A 592 -49.44 -59.40 5.71
C SER A 592 -49.10 -60.89 5.70
N TYR A 593 -49.07 -61.51 6.88
CA TYR A 593 -48.83 -62.94 7.10
C TYR A 593 -50.09 -63.62 7.61
N GLU A 594 -50.35 -64.85 7.18
CA GLU A 594 -51.58 -65.59 7.53
C GLU A 594 -51.28 -67.03 7.93
N ALA A 595 -51.85 -67.51 9.04
CA ALA A 595 -51.70 -68.88 9.52
C ALA A 595 -53.05 -69.47 9.96
N SER A 596 -53.20 -70.80 9.88
CA SER A 596 -54.41 -71.51 10.32
C SER A 596 -54.06 -72.65 11.27
N ILE A 597 -54.61 -72.65 12.48
CA ILE A 597 -54.26 -73.62 13.53
C ILE A 597 -55.47 -74.24 14.25
N PRO A 598 -55.46 -75.54 14.58
CA PRO A 598 -56.50 -76.13 15.41
C PRO A 598 -56.58 -75.52 16.81
N VAL A 599 -57.79 -75.35 17.36
CA VAL A 599 -58.01 -74.91 18.76
C VAL A 599 -57.33 -75.84 19.79
N SER A 600 -57.04 -77.09 19.41
CA SER A 600 -56.30 -78.07 20.24
C SER A 600 -54.78 -77.91 20.22
N THR A 601 -54.23 -76.88 19.56
CA THR A 601 -52.78 -76.67 19.45
C THR A 601 -52.16 -76.38 20.83
N PRO A 602 -51.12 -77.13 21.26
CA PRO A 602 -50.47 -76.90 22.55
C PRO A 602 -49.64 -75.60 22.54
N ALA A 603 -49.33 -75.07 23.72
CA ALA A 603 -48.40 -73.95 23.87
C ALA A 603 -46.98 -74.35 23.40
N GLY A 604 -46.24 -73.38 22.86
CA GLY A 604 -44.91 -73.54 22.28
C GLY A 604 -44.90 -74.02 20.82
N SER A 605 -46.07 -74.17 20.18
CA SER A 605 -46.16 -74.62 18.78
C SER A 605 -45.77 -73.48 17.84
N LEU A 606 -44.78 -73.72 16.97
CA LEU A 606 -44.40 -72.81 15.88
C LEU A 606 -45.55 -72.65 14.88
N LEU A 607 -45.83 -71.41 14.48
CA LEU A 607 -46.89 -71.03 13.54
C LEU A 607 -46.32 -70.70 12.15
N LEU A 608 -45.41 -69.72 12.11
CA LEU A 608 -44.70 -69.25 10.92
C LEU A 608 -43.44 -68.48 11.34
N ILE A 609 -42.67 -68.03 10.35
CA ILE A 609 -41.45 -67.25 10.55
C ILE A 609 -41.59 -65.96 9.73
N ILE A 610 -41.41 -64.82 10.38
CA ILE A 610 -41.39 -63.49 9.76
C ILE A 610 -40.00 -63.27 9.15
N GLN A 611 -39.91 -62.79 7.90
CA GLN A 611 -38.62 -62.64 7.20
C GLN A 611 -38.43 -61.25 6.57
N PRO A 612 -37.18 -60.74 6.53
CA PRO A 612 -36.86 -59.57 5.72
C PRO A 612 -36.98 -59.89 4.23
N SER A 613 -37.32 -58.88 3.43
CA SER A 613 -37.34 -59.00 1.96
C SER A 613 -35.97 -59.26 1.35
N ASP A 614 -34.90 -58.81 2.01
CA ASP A 614 -33.52 -59.18 1.70
C ASP A 614 -32.89 -59.92 2.91
N PRO A 615 -32.61 -61.23 2.82
CA PRO A 615 -31.97 -61.99 3.90
C PRO A 615 -30.50 -61.63 4.16
N MET A 616 -29.90 -60.74 3.35
CA MET A 616 -28.55 -60.19 3.57
C MET A 616 -28.54 -58.82 4.27
N SER A 617 -29.71 -58.25 4.61
CA SER A 617 -29.82 -56.94 5.25
C SER A 617 -29.30 -56.92 6.70
N ASN A 618 -29.16 -55.72 7.27
CA ASN A 618 -28.80 -55.52 8.68
C ASN A 618 -29.72 -56.34 9.63
N PRO A 619 -29.19 -56.88 10.74
CA PRO A 619 -29.95 -57.74 11.65
C PRO A 619 -31.16 -57.02 12.23
N LEU A 620 -32.33 -57.64 12.08
CA LEU A 620 -33.60 -57.12 12.59
C LEU A 620 -33.89 -57.66 13.99
N ARG A 621 -34.68 -56.89 14.75
CA ARG A 621 -35.40 -57.35 15.93
C ARG A 621 -36.90 -57.32 15.64
N PHE A 622 -37.60 -58.37 16.01
CA PHE A 622 -39.03 -58.53 15.81
C PHE A 622 -39.79 -58.46 17.13
N SER A 623 -40.95 -57.80 17.13
CA SER A 623 -41.84 -57.72 18.28
C SER A 623 -43.31 -57.88 17.84
N LEU A 624 -44.17 -58.27 18.78
CA LEU A 624 -45.63 -58.29 18.59
C LEU A 624 -46.23 -57.06 19.25
N VAL A 625 -46.89 -56.24 18.44
CA VAL A 625 -47.61 -55.04 18.87
C VAL A 625 -49.10 -55.39 18.93
N ASN A 626 -49.73 -55.03 20.05
CA ASN A 626 -51.16 -55.18 20.29
C ASN A 626 -51.69 -56.63 20.46
N ASP A 627 -50.84 -57.61 20.83
CA ASP A 627 -51.32 -58.91 21.37
C ASP A 627 -51.85 -58.74 22.81
N SER A 628 -53.02 -58.11 22.93
CA SER A 628 -53.64 -57.80 24.23
C SER A 628 -54.00 -59.04 25.04
N GLU A 629 -54.13 -60.20 24.39
CA GLU A 629 -54.43 -61.47 25.03
C GLU A 629 -53.16 -62.26 25.40
N GLY A 630 -51.99 -61.95 24.84
CA GLY A 630 -50.78 -62.75 25.00
C GLY A 630 -50.98 -64.17 24.50
N LEU A 631 -51.65 -64.33 23.36
CA LEU A 631 -51.88 -65.64 22.72
C LEU A 631 -50.64 -66.13 21.97
N LEU A 632 -49.81 -65.20 21.52
CA LEU A 632 -48.64 -65.43 20.69
C LEU A 632 -47.37 -64.94 21.41
N CYS A 633 -46.23 -65.49 21.00
CA CYS A 633 -44.92 -64.90 21.27
C CYS A 633 -44.09 -64.98 20.00
N ILE A 634 -43.27 -63.97 19.76
CA ILE A 634 -42.28 -63.97 18.67
C ILE A 634 -40.89 -64.05 19.28
N GLU A 635 -40.02 -64.87 18.71
CA GLU A 635 -38.61 -64.89 19.08
C GLU A 635 -37.90 -63.70 18.41
N GLU A 636 -37.33 -62.83 19.24
CA GLU A 636 -36.88 -61.48 18.87
C GLU A 636 -35.89 -61.44 17.69
N VAL A 637 -35.07 -62.48 17.51
CA VAL A 637 -33.97 -62.51 16.53
C VAL A 637 -34.25 -63.41 15.33
N SER A 638 -35.02 -64.49 15.50
CA SER A 638 -35.32 -65.45 14.43
C SER A 638 -36.58 -65.10 13.65
N GLY A 639 -37.49 -64.30 14.23
CA GLY A 639 -38.81 -64.03 13.67
C GLY A 639 -39.79 -65.21 13.81
N GLU A 640 -39.43 -66.28 14.53
CA GLU A 640 -40.30 -67.43 14.76
C GLU A 640 -41.48 -67.04 15.68
N VAL A 641 -42.72 -67.22 15.20
CA VAL A 641 -43.95 -66.95 15.95
C VAL A 641 -44.51 -68.24 16.52
N HIS A 642 -44.67 -68.32 17.85
CA HIS A 642 -45.20 -69.48 18.56
C HIS A 642 -46.51 -69.15 19.31
N THR A 643 -47.26 -70.19 19.68
CA THR A 643 -48.35 -70.07 20.65
C THR A 643 -47.79 -69.87 22.08
N ALA A 644 -48.00 -68.70 22.68
CA ALA A 644 -47.49 -68.42 24.03
C ALA A 644 -48.23 -69.21 25.12
N ARG A 645 -49.53 -69.48 24.91
CA ARG A 645 -50.40 -70.17 25.87
C ARG A 645 -51.38 -71.13 25.18
N PRO A 646 -51.96 -72.12 25.89
CA PRO A 646 -52.98 -73.00 25.32
C PRO A 646 -54.22 -72.19 24.91
N LEU A 647 -54.77 -72.44 23.72
CA LEU A 647 -55.84 -71.66 23.08
C LEU A 647 -57.24 -71.82 23.71
N ARG A 648 -57.32 -72.09 25.02
CA ARG A 648 -58.56 -72.34 25.77
C ARG A 648 -59.44 -71.08 25.81
N GLY A 649 -60.54 -71.12 25.07
CA GLY A 649 -61.53 -70.02 24.99
C GLY A 649 -61.86 -69.60 23.55
N THR A 650 -60.95 -69.90 22.61
CA THR A 650 -61.17 -69.66 21.17
C THR A 650 -62.16 -70.66 20.57
N ARG A 651 -62.97 -70.23 19.62
CA ARG A 651 -63.93 -71.06 18.88
C ARG A 651 -63.39 -71.37 17.48
N PRO A 652 -63.68 -72.55 16.92
CA PRO A 652 -63.39 -72.80 15.51
C PRO A 652 -64.15 -71.80 14.63
N GLY A 653 -63.42 -71.05 13.80
CA GLY A 653 -63.93 -69.94 12.99
C GLY A 653 -63.62 -68.53 13.52
N ASP A 654 -63.07 -68.40 14.73
CA ASP A 654 -62.56 -67.10 15.22
C ASP A 654 -61.27 -66.72 14.46
N VAL A 655 -61.05 -65.41 14.29
CA VAL A 655 -59.84 -64.83 13.67
C VAL A 655 -59.15 -63.91 14.68
N TYR A 656 -57.83 -64.05 14.82
CA TYR A 656 -57.01 -63.22 15.70
C TYR A 656 -55.99 -62.43 14.90
N THR A 657 -55.96 -61.10 15.06
CA THR A 657 -55.07 -60.22 14.30
C THR A 657 -54.14 -59.47 15.24
N VAL A 658 -52.84 -59.55 14.98
CA VAL A 658 -51.77 -58.87 15.73
C VAL A 658 -50.88 -58.14 14.72
N LEU A 659 -50.24 -57.04 15.13
CA LEU A 659 -49.27 -56.35 14.30
C LEU A 659 -47.86 -56.87 14.63
N VAL A 660 -47.08 -57.26 13.63
CA VAL A 660 -45.65 -57.55 13.81
C VAL A 660 -44.89 -56.27 13.48
N GLU A 661 -44.02 -55.84 14.39
CA GLU A 661 -43.10 -54.72 14.19
C GLU A 661 -41.69 -55.27 14.00
N ALA A 662 -40.97 -54.74 13.00
CA ALA A 662 -39.59 -55.09 12.72
C ALA A 662 -38.75 -53.82 12.65
N GLN A 663 -37.63 -53.82 13.38
CA GLN A 663 -36.73 -52.68 13.53
C GLN A 663 -35.28 -53.13 13.36
N TYR A 664 -34.39 -52.24 12.96
CA TYR A 664 -32.96 -52.56 12.98
C TYR A 664 -32.45 -52.71 14.43
N ALA A 665 -31.51 -53.64 14.64
CA ALA A 665 -30.99 -53.95 15.97
C ALA A 665 -30.09 -52.85 16.57
N ASP A 666 -29.55 -51.98 15.71
CA ASP A 666 -28.70 -50.81 16.00
C ASP A 666 -29.46 -49.49 15.90
N GLU A 667 -30.42 -49.36 14.97
CA GLU A 667 -31.25 -48.16 14.81
C GLU A 667 -32.77 -48.41 15.10
N PRO A 668 -33.20 -48.42 16.38
CA PRO A 668 -34.58 -48.72 16.76
C PRO A 668 -35.61 -47.65 16.36
N ALA A 669 -35.17 -46.52 15.82
CA ALA A 669 -36.06 -45.48 15.28
C ALA A 669 -36.59 -45.84 13.88
N LEU A 670 -35.83 -46.63 13.11
CA LEU A 670 -36.19 -47.11 11.78
C LEU A 670 -36.92 -48.45 11.91
N ARG A 671 -38.22 -48.40 11.67
CA ARG A 671 -39.14 -49.53 11.88
C ARG A 671 -40.18 -49.64 10.79
N THR A 672 -40.65 -50.86 10.59
CA THR A 672 -41.75 -51.21 9.70
C THR A 672 -42.72 -52.13 10.43
N SER A 673 -43.93 -52.30 9.89
CA SER A 673 -44.92 -53.19 10.47
C SER A 673 -45.74 -53.93 9.42
N ALA A 674 -46.09 -55.18 9.73
CA ALA A 674 -46.92 -56.04 8.90
C ALA A 674 -48.06 -56.64 9.74
N THR A 675 -49.16 -57.01 9.07
CA THR A 675 -50.33 -57.57 9.77
C THR A 675 -50.23 -59.09 9.84
N LEU A 676 -50.35 -59.69 11.04
CA LEU A 676 -50.39 -61.13 11.25
C LEU A 676 -51.82 -61.59 11.58
N VAL A 677 -52.37 -62.50 10.78
CA VAL A 677 -53.74 -63.01 10.88
C VAL A 677 -53.74 -64.52 11.18
N ILE A 678 -54.39 -64.94 12.27
CA ILE A 678 -54.48 -66.33 12.71
C ILE A 678 -55.93 -66.80 12.66
N HIS A 679 -56.20 -67.91 11.95
CA HIS A 679 -57.51 -68.56 11.84
C HIS A 679 -57.60 -69.82 12.69
N PHE A 680 -58.63 -69.94 13.53
CA PHE A 680 -58.78 -71.11 14.42
C PHE A 680 -59.62 -72.24 13.79
N LEU A 681 -59.06 -73.44 13.69
CA LEU A 681 -59.66 -74.63 13.08
C LEU A 681 -60.18 -75.65 14.12
N LYS A 682 -61.05 -76.56 13.68
CA LYS A 682 -61.61 -77.63 14.53
C LYS A 682 -60.64 -78.82 14.66
N ALA A 683 -60.49 -79.36 15.86
CA ALA A 683 -59.57 -80.47 16.15
C ALA A 683 -59.99 -81.81 15.46
N PRO A 684 -59.04 -82.58 14.88
CA PRO A 684 -59.30 -83.89 14.30
C PRO A 684 -59.40 -85.00 15.36
N SER A 685 -60.18 -86.06 15.06
CA SER A 685 -60.58 -87.09 16.03
C SER A 685 -60.06 -88.50 15.71
N ALA A 686 -58.85 -88.85 16.15
CA ALA A 686 -58.40 -90.23 16.44
C ALA A 686 -56.98 -90.23 17.08
N PRO A 687 -56.65 -91.16 17.99
CA PRO A 687 -55.28 -91.37 18.46
C PRO A 687 -54.46 -92.21 17.46
N ALA A 688 -53.16 -91.92 17.35
CA ALA A 688 -52.24 -92.59 16.43
C ALA A 688 -51.70 -93.93 16.98
N PRO A 689 -51.46 -94.95 16.13
CA PRO A 689 -50.88 -96.22 16.55
C PRO A 689 -49.37 -96.13 16.81
N THR A 690 -48.90 -96.91 17.78
CA THR A 690 -47.48 -97.03 18.16
C THR A 690 -46.67 -97.82 17.12
N LEU A 691 -45.74 -97.14 16.44
CA LEU A 691 -44.79 -97.77 15.52
C LEU A 691 -43.51 -98.19 16.26
N ALA A 692 -43.05 -99.43 16.02
CA ALA A 692 -41.73 -99.86 16.45
C ALA A 692 -40.63 -99.09 15.69
N PRO A 693 -39.50 -98.72 16.32
CA PRO A 693 -38.46 -97.91 15.69
C PRO A 693 -37.73 -98.71 14.59
N VAL A 694 -37.92 -98.30 13.34
CA VAL A 694 -37.15 -98.82 12.20
C VAL A 694 -35.73 -98.25 12.28
N PRO A 695 -34.67 -99.07 12.21
CA PRO A 695 -33.29 -98.56 12.25
C PRO A 695 -33.01 -97.71 11.02
N SER A 696 -32.29 -96.60 11.21
CA SER A 696 -31.88 -95.69 10.13
C SER A 696 -31.03 -96.43 9.10
N ARG A 697 -31.34 -96.22 7.82
CA ARG A 697 -30.60 -96.79 6.68
C ARG A 697 -30.07 -95.66 5.78
N HIS A 698 -28.91 -95.91 5.18
CA HIS A 698 -28.18 -94.92 4.40
C HIS A 698 -28.44 -95.08 2.89
N LEU A 699 -28.41 -93.98 2.14
CA LEU A 699 -28.40 -93.97 0.67
C LEU A 699 -27.27 -93.09 0.12
N CYS A 700 -26.77 -93.45 -1.06
CA CYS A 700 -25.64 -92.78 -1.71
C CYS A 700 -26.04 -91.64 -2.66
N THR A 701 -25.29 -90.55 -2.59
CA THR A 701 -25.23 -89.50 -3.62
C THR A 701 -23.78 -89.43 -4.17
N PRO A 702 -23.52 -89.55 -5.49
CA PRO A 702 -24.50 -89.74 -6.56
C PRO A 702 -25.26 -91.07 -6.47
N ARG A 703 -26.44 -91.12 -7.09
CA ARG A 703 -27.36 -92.25 -7.04
C ARG A 703 -26.72 -93.56 -7.50
N GLN A 704 -27.02 -94.62 -6.74
CA GLN A 704 -26.70 -96.01 -7.00
C GLN A 704 -28.01 -96.83 -7.08
N ASP A 705 -27.97 -98.06 -7.63
CA ASP A 705 -29.17 -98.89 -7.87
C ASP A 705 -29.68 -99.66 -6.63
N HIS A 706 -29.32 -99.24 -5.41
CA HIS A 706 -29.80 -99.82 -4.16
C HIS A 706 -30.82 -98.91 -3.45
N GLY A 707 -31.81 -99.53 -2.80
CA GLY A 707 -32.90 -98.83 -2.11
C GLY A 707 -33.15 -99.33 -0.68
N VAL A 708 -33.85 -98.50 0.10
CA VAL A 708 -34.35 -98.84 1.45
C VAL A 708 -35.68 -99.57 1.33
N ILE A 709 -35.81 -100.72 1.99
CA ILE A 709 -37.09 -101.46 2.03
C ILE A 709 -38.03 -100.81 3.06
N VAL A 710 -39.25 -100.51 2.65
CA VAL A 710 -40.37 -100.03 3.45
C VAL A 710 -41.44 -101.13 3.50
N SER A 711 -41.85 -101.54 4.69
CA SER A 711 -42.89 -102.56 4.92
C SER A 711 -44.24 -101.92 5.25
N GLY A 712 -45.34 -102.60 4.91
CA GLY A 712 -46.66 -102.24 5.45
C GLY A 712 -46.75 -102.45 6.97
N PRO A 713 -47.69 -101.80 7.67
CA PRO A 713 -47.92 -102.03 9.09
C PRO A 713 -48.46 -103.44 9.35
N SER A 714 -47.87 -104.14 10.31
CA SER A 714 -48.26 -105.49 10.74
C SER A 714 -49.44 -105.43 11.72
N GLU A 715 -50.58 -106.01 11.36
CA GLU A 715 -51.67 -106.34 12.30
C GLU A 715 -51.63 -107.85 12.62
N ASP A 716 -51.81 -108.20 13.91
CA ASP A 716 -51.96 -109.49 14.62
C ASP A 716 -51.70 -110.88 13.94
N PRO A 717 -51.02 -111.85 14.59
CA PRO A 717 -50.76 -113.19 14.02
C PRO A 717 -51.98 -114.11 13.83
N ASP A 718 -53.14 -113.82 14.42
CA ASP A 718 -54.27 -114.76 14.53
C ASP A 718 -55.27 -114.75 13.36
N LEU A 719 -54.99 -114.02 12.26
CA LEU A 719 -55.85 -113.95 11.08
C LEU A 719 -55.33 -114.78 9.89
N ALA A 720 -55.72 -116.05 9.87
CA ALA A 720 -55.42 -116.97 8.77
C ALA A 720 -56.29 -116.69 7.53
N GLY A 721 -55.73 -115.96 6.55
CA GLY A 721 -56.16 -116.02 5.14
C GLY A 721 -56.35 -114.68 4.44
N GLY A 722 -55.60 -114.47 3.35
CA GLY A 722 -55.92 -113.46 2.33
C GLY A 722 -55.28 -112.08 2.50
N HIS A 723 -53.95 -111.99 2.36
CA HIS A 723 -53.29 -110.69 2.20
C HIS A 723 -53.71 -110.02 0.88
N GLY A 724 -54.45 -108.92 0.95
CA GLY A 724 -54.54 -107.97 -0.15
C GLY A 724 -53.21 -107.22 -0.32
N PRO A 725 -52.84 -106.78 -1.53
CA PRO A 725 -51.62 -106.02 -1.73
C PRO A 725 -51.74 -104.64 -1.06
N TYR A 726 -50.80 -104.32 -0.18
CA TYR A 726 -50.63 -102.94 0.28
C TYR A 726 -50.20 -102.07 -0.91
N SER A 727 -50.86 -100.94 -1.12
CA SER A 727 -50.39 -99.94 -2.09
C SER A 727 -49.51 -98.91 -1.39
N PHE A 728 -48.41 -98.55 -2.01
CA PHE A 728 -47.40 -97.64 -1.47
C PHE A 728 -47.26 -96.43 -2.40
N ALA A 729 -47.38 -95.23 -1.85
CA ALA A 729 -47.21 -93.97 -2.57
C ALA A 729 -46.31 -93.01 -1.78
N LEU A 730 -45.65 -92.09 -2.47
CA LEU A 730 -45.00 -90.95 -1.82
C LEU A 730 -46.05 -89.90 -1.44
N GLY A 731 -45.80 -89.13 -0.38
CA GLY A 731 -46.66 -88.01 -0.01
C GLY A 731 -46.86 -86.99 -1.15
N PRO A 732 -47.92 -86.17 -1.10
CA PRO A 732 -48.31 -85.27 -2.19
C PRO A 732 -47.36 -84.08 -2.42
N ASN A 733 -46.28 -83.96 -1.63
CA ASN A 733 -45.32 -82.87 -1.77
C ASN A 733 -44.49 -83.06 -3.07
N PRO A 734 -44.54 -82.10 -4.02
CA PRO A 734 -43.87 -82.25 -5.31
C PRO A 734 -42.35 -82.38 -5.19
N THR A 735 -41.72 -81.78 -4.17
CA THR A 735 -40.28 -81.93 -3.90
C THR A 735 -39.94 -83.36 -3.47
N VAL A 736 -40.83 -84.02 -2.71
CA VAL A 736 -40.66 -85.44 -2.33
C VAL A 736 -40.82 -86.34 -3.55
N GLN A 737 -41.80 -86.08 -4.41
CA GLN A 737 -42.01 -86.85 -5.66
C GLN A 737 -40.91 -86.63 -6.70
N ARG A 738 -40.23 -85.47 -6.67
CA ARG A 738 -39.07 -85.15 -7.51
C ARG A 738 -37.79 -85.84 -7.01
N ASP A 739 -37.56 -85.85 -5.70
CA ASP A 739 -36.28 -86.29 -5.11
C ASP A 739 -36.22 -87.79 -4.81
N TRP A 740 -37.38 -88.44 -4.63
CA TRP A 740 -37.50 -89.84 -4.21
C TRP A 740 -38.34 -90.67 -5.19
N ARG A 741 -38.02 -91.96 -5.30
CA ARG A 741 -38.80 -92.91 -6.11
C ARG A 741 -39.12 -94.15 -5.29
N LEU A 742 -40.41 -94.51 -5.30
CA LEU A 742 -40.93 -95.67 -4.61
C LEU A 742 -41.36 -96.73 -5.63
N GLN A 743 -40.96 -97.98 -5.43
CA GLN A 743 -41.26 -99.11 -6.32
C GLN A 743 -41.78 -100.28 -5.48
N PRO A 744 -42.98 -100.86 -5.77
CA PRO A 744 -43.45 -102.03 -5.04
C PRO A 744 -42.52 -103.23 -5.29
N LEU A 745 -42.16 -103.94 -4.22
CA LEU A 745 -41.29 -105.12 -4.27
C LEU A 745 -42.12 -106.41 -4.28
N ASN A 746 -43.12 -106.47 -3.42
CA ASN A 746 -44.11 -107.55 -3.34
C ASN A 746 -45.41 -107.00 -2.71
N GLY A 747 -46.39 -107.86 -2.42
CA GLY A 747 -47.67 -107.45 -1.84
C GLY A 747 -47.61 -106.81 -0.44
N SER A 748 -46.45 -106.78 0.23
CA SER A 748 -46.28 -106.26 1.60
C SER A 748 -45.10 -105.28 1.79
N HIS A 749 -44.30 -105.04 0.76
CA HIS A 749 -43.08 -104.22 0.83
C HIS A 749 -42.84 -103.40 -0.45
N ALA A 750 -42.17 -102.25 -0.31
CA ALA A 750 -41.70 -101.39 -1.41
C ALA A 750 -40.24 -100.96 -1.21
N TYR A 751 -39.52 -100.72 -2.30
CA TYR A 751 -38.20 -100.07 -2.32
C TYR A 751 -38.33 -98.55 -2.46
N LEU A 752 -37.70 -97.82 -1.54
CA LEU A 752 -37.48 -96.38 -1.60
C LEU A 752 -36.04 -96.10 -2.08
N THR A 753 -35.93 -95.37 -3.18
CA THR A 753 -34.66 -94.99 -3.84
C THR A 753 -34.61 -93.48 -4.07
N LEU A 754 -33.43 -92.94 -4.36
CA LEU A 754 -33.32 -91.57 -4.87
C LEU A 754 -33.87 -91.53 -6.31
N ALA A 755 -34.72 -90.56 -6.63
CA ALA A 755 -35.14 -90.34 -8.00
C ALA A 755 -34.03 -89.64 -8.80
N LEU A 756 -33.47 -88.57 -8.25
CA LEU A 756 -32.42 -87.76 -8.87
C LEU A 756 -31.03 -88.41 -8.76
N HIS A 757 -30.14 -88.08 -9.70
CA HIS A 757 -28.74 -88.51 -9.65
C HIS A 757 -27.98 -87.89 -8.48
N TRP A 758 -28.41 -86.72 -7.99
CA TRP A 758 -27.80 -86.05 -6.84
C TRP A 758 -28.90 -85.50 -5.91
N VAL A 759 -28.88 -85.95 -4.66
CA VAL A 759 -29.67 -85.40 -3.54
C VAL A 759 -28.69 -84.96 -2.45
N GLU A 760 -29.03 -83.91 -1.70
CA GLU A 760 -28.12 -83.28 -0.75
C GLU A 760 -27.72 -84.23 0.42
N PRO A 761 -26.43 -84.32 0.81
CA PRO A 761 -25.97 -85.16 1.93
C PRO A 761 -26.45 -84.66 3.30
N ARG A 762 -27.62 -85.12 3.75
CA ARG A 762 -28.22 -84.86 5.07
C ARG A 762 -29.20 -85.98 5.47
N GLU A 763 -29.71 -85.93 6.70
CA GLU A 763 -30.88 -86.75 7.07
C GLU A 763 -32.14 -86.16 6.41
N HIS A 764 -32.91 -87.01 5.75
CA HIS A 764 -34.19 -86.66 5.13
C HIS A 764 -35.30 -87.53 5.73
N VAL A 765 -36.48 -86.93 5.93
CA VAL A 765 -37.67 -87.65 6.40
C VAL A 765 -38.64 -87.75 5.22
N VAL A 766 -38.85 -88.97 4.73
CA VAL A 766 -39.66 -89.23 3.54
C VAL A 766 -41.05 -89.71 3.94
N PRO A 767 -42.12 -88.94 3.69
CA PRO A 767 -43.48 -89.39 3.94
C PRO A 767 -43.90 -90.42 2.87
N VAL A 768 -44.16 -91.64 3.32
CA VAL A 768 -44.69 -92.74 2.52
C VAL A 768 -46.11 -93.03 2.98
N VAL A 769 -47.08 -92.91 2.08
CA VAL A 769 -48.47 -93.30 2.32
C VAL A 769 -48.61 -94.77 1.96
N VAL A 770 -49.13 -95.56 2.90
CA VAL A 770 -49.46 -96.97 2.72
C VAL A 770 -50.97 -97.13 2.84
N SER A 771 -51.60 -97.85 1.92
CA SER A 771 -53.04 -98.09 1.96
C SER A 771 -53.41 -99.55 1.71
N HIS A 772 -54.46 -100.01 2.39
CA HIS A 772 -55.02 -101.34 2.24
C HIS A 772 -56.53 -101.28 2.55
N SER A 773 -57.35 -101.80 1.62
CA SER A 773 -58.82 -101.94 1.77
C SER A 773 -59.51 -100.78 2.52
N ALA A 774 -59.41 -99.57 1.96
CA ALA A 774 -59.94 -98.29 2.47
C ALA A 774 -59.29 -97.68 3.74
N ARG A 775 -58.28 -98.31 4.35
CA ARG A 775 -57.42 -97.67 5.37
C ARG A 775 -56.18 -97.03 4.72
N MET A 776 -55.76 -95.87 5.24
CA MET A 776 -54.53 -95.18 4.84
C MET A 776 -53.70 -94.82 6.08
N TRP A 777 -52.40 -95.04 6.01
CA TRP A 777 -51.42 -94.69 7.04
C TRP A 777 -50.28 -93.90 6.41
N GLN A 778 -49.78 -92.88 7.09
CA GLN A 778 -48.60 -92.12 6.66
C GLN A 778 -47.41 -92.49 7.54
N LEU A 779 -46.41 -93.15 6.95
CA LEU A 779 -45.16 -93.51 7.59
C LEU A 779 -44.09 -92.46 7.27
N LEU A 780 -43.35 -92.02 8.28
CA LEU A 780 -42.23 -91.09 8.13
C LEU A 780 -40.91 -91.89 8.12
N VAL A 781 -40.42 -92.21 6.93
CA VAL A 781 -39.20 -93.02 6.74
C VAL A 781 -37.97 -92.11 6.82
N ARG A 782 -37.15 -92.27 7.86
CA ARG A 782 -35.89 -91.52 8.00
C ARG A 782 -34.78 -92.17 7.20
N VAL A 783 -34.17 -91.42 6.28
CA VAL A 783 -33.09 -91.88 5.40
C VAL A 783 -31.93 -90.89 5.46
N ILE A 784 -30.72 -91.38 5.72
CA ILE A 784 -29.51 -90.53 5.74
C ILE A 784 -28.85 -90.62 4.38
N VAL A 785 -28.85 -89.52 3.63
CA VAL A 785 -28.13 -89.42 2.35
C VAL A 785 -26.71 -88.95 2.61
N CYS A 786 -25.73 -89.63 2.01
CA CYS A 786 -24.31 -89.32 2.18
C CYS A 786 -23.54 -89.45 0.87
N ARG A 787 -22.41 -88.73 0.77
CA ARG A 787 -21.49 -88.89 -0.36
C ARG A 787 -20.82 -90.26 -0.27
N CYS A 788 -20.81 -91.02 -1.37
CA CYS A 788 -20.21 -92.35 -1.37
C CYS A 788 -18.90 -92.42 -2.15
N ASN A 789 -18.07 -93.40 -1.81
CA ASN A 789 -16.94 -93.81 -2.63
C ASN A 789 -17.42 -94.62 -3.87
N LEU A 790 -16.48 -95.03 -4.73
CA LEU A 790 -16.78 -95.82 -5.94
C LEU A 790 -17.42 -97.19 -5.66
N GLU A 791 -17.38 -97.67 -4.42
CA GLU A 791 -17.93 -98.96 -3.97
C GLU A 791 -19.30 -98.81 -3.29
N GLY A 792 -19.89 -97.61 -3.30
CA GLY A 792 -21.21 -97.34 -2.72
C GLY A 792 -21.23 -97.28 -1.18
N GLN A 793 -20.10 -96.99 -0.54
CA GLN A 793 -20.01 -96.84 0.92
C GLN A 793 -20.07 -95.38 1.37
N CYS A 794 -20.88 -95.13 2.41
CA CYS A 794 -21.18 -93.83 3.00
C CYS A 794 -19.96 -93.16 3.65
N MET A 795 -19.47 -92.05 3.08
CA MET A 795 -18.28 -91.35 3.61
C MET A 795 -18.64 -90.40 4.75
N ARG A 796 -18.14 -90.68 5.96
CA ARG A 796 -18.31 -89.81 7.13
C ARG A 796 -17.21 -88.74 7.18
N LYS A 797 -17.59 -87.45 7.22
CA LYS A 797 -16.62 -86.35 7.45
C LYS A 797 -15.91 -86.55 8.79
N VAL A 798 -14.59 -86.70 8.78
CA VAL A 798 -13.75 -86.64 9.98
C VAL A 798 -13.44 -85.17 10.26
N GLY A 799 -13.78 -84.68 11.45
CA GLY A 799 -13.47 -83.31 11.86
C GLY A 799 -11.96 -83.06 11.91
N ARG A 800 -11.51 -81.91 11.41
CA ARG A 800 -10.09 -81.52 11.50
C ARG A 800 -9.68 -81.40 12.97
N MET A 801 -8.50 -81.95 13.28
CA MET A 801 -7.90 -81.85 14.60
C MET A 801 -7.66 -80.38 14.99
N LYS A 802 -7.83 -80.07 16.28
CA LYS A 802 -7.56 -78.75 16.87
C LYS A 802 -6.07 -78.39 16.72
N GLY A 803 -5.79 -77.17 16.26
CA GLY A 803 -4.49 -76.52 16.46
C GLY A 803 -3.83 -75.91 15.22
N MET A 804 -4.22 -74.69 14.85
CA MET A 804 -3.31 -73.73 14.21
C MET A 804 -3.87 -72.28 14.29
N PRO A 805 -3.06 -71.24 14.54
CA PRO A 805 -3.54 -69.86 14.65
C PRO A 805 -3.71 -69.16 13.29
N THR A 806 -4.59 -68.16 13.24
CA THR A 806 -4.97 -67.43 12.03
C THR A 806 -4.21 -66.11 11.84
N LYS A 807 -3.56 -65.99 10.68
CA LYS A 807 -3.55 -64.84 9.74
C LYS A 807 -3.34 -63.37 10.19
N LEU A 808 -3.26 -62.99 11.47
CA LEU A 808 -2.94 -61.60 11.89
C LEU A 808 -1.44 -61.31 12.09
N SER A 809 -0.58 -62.33 12.24
CA SER A 809 0.85 -62.13 12.53
C SER A 809 1.71 -61.71 11.31
N ALA A 810 1.22 -61.92 10.08
CA ALA A 810 2.03 -61.67 8.88
C ALA A 810 2.15 -60.18 8.50
N VAL A 811 1.13 -59.36 8.78
CA VAL A 811 1.11 -57.93 8.39
C VAL A 811 1.97 -57.11 9.35
N GLY A 812 1.91 -57.38 10.66
CA GLY A 812 2.73 -56.67 11.66
C GLY A 812 4.23 -56.86 11.46
N ILE A 813 4.68 -58.04 11.01
CA ILE A 813 6.10 -58.31 10.72
C ILE A 813 6.54 -57.58 9.44
N LEU A 814 5.68 -57.48 8.42
CA LEU A 814 5.99 -56.75 7.18
C LEU A 814 6.03 -55.23 7.41
N VAL A 815 5.08 -54.68 8.17
CA VAL A 815 5.04 -53.25 8.51
C VAL A 815 6.21 -52.88 9.44
N GLY A 816 6.50 -53.71 10.45
CA GLY A 816 7.64 -53.48 11.35
C GLY A 816 9.00 -53.52 10.64
N THR A 817 9.19 -54.40 9.66
CA THR A 817 10.41 -54.44 8.85
C THR A 817 10.51 -53.28 7.86
N LEU A 818 9.40 -52.87 7.22
CA LEU A 818 9.38 -51.68 6.36
C LEU A 818 9.66 -50.39 7.14
N VAL A 819 9.11 -50.23 8.36
CA VAL A 819 9.40 -49.06 9.22
C VAL A 819 10.86 -49.06 9.69
N ALA A 820 11.41 -50.22 10.07
CA ALA A 820 12.84 -50.32 10.43
C ALA A 820 13.77 -49.99 9.25
N ILE A 821 13.45 -50.45 8.03
CA ILE A 821 14.18 -50.11 6.81
C ILE A 821 14.02 -48.61 6.48
N GLY A 822 12.82 -48.05 6.65
CA GLY A 822 12.56 -46.61 6.46
C GLY A 822 13.40 -45.74 7.40
N ILE A 823 13.48 -46.09 8.70
CA ILE A 823 14.32 -45.37 9.67
C ILE A 823 15.81 -45.50 9.30
N PHE A 824 16.28 -46.67 8.87
CA PHE A 824 17.66 -46.84 8.40
C PHE A 824 17.94 -46.05 7.11
N LEU A 825 17.00 -45.99 6.17
CA LEU A 825 17.13 -45.20 4.95
C LEU A 825 17.11 -43.70 5.23
N ILE A 826 16.31 -43.21 6.19
CA ILE A 826 16.31 -41.81 6.62
C ILE A 826 17.64 -41.47 7.31
N LEU A 827 18.18 -42.35 8.16
CA LEU A 827 19.50 -42.16 8.76
C LEU A 827 20.61 -42.16 7.71
N ILE A 828 20.55 -43.03 6.69
CA ILE A 828 21.51 -43.05 5.58
C ILE A 828 21.37 -41.80 4.69
N PHE A 829 20.14 -41.38 4.35
CA PHE A 829 19.90 -40.19 3.53
C PHE A 829 20.32 -38.91 4.24
N THR A 830 19.95 -38.72 5.50
CA THR A 830 20.38 -37.54 6.28
C THR A 830 21.90 -37.44 6.38
N HIS A 831 22.59 -38.57 6.54
CA HIS A 831 24.05 -38.65 6.57
C HIS A 831 24.72 -38.46 5.19
N LEU A 832 23.99 -38.71 4.09
CA LEU A 832 24.43 -38.44 2.71
C LEU A 832 24.14 -37.00 2.27
N THR A 833 23.00 -36.41 2.66
CA THR A 833 22.61 -35.04 2.31
C THR A 833 23.46 -34.00 3.03
N LEU A 834 23.97 -34.30 4.24
CA LEU A 834 24.96 -33.47 4.92
C LEU A 834 26.38 -33.57 4.31
N ALA A 835 26.64 -34.53 3.42
CA ALA A 835 27.95 -34.76 2.81
C ALA A 835 28.08 -34.23 1.35
N ARG A 836 26.98 -33.79 0.73
CA ARG A 836 26.98 -33.23 -0.64
C ARG A 836 26.01 -32.06 -0.78
N LYS A 837 26.45 -30.88 -0.33
CA LYS A 837 25.94 -29.59 -0.85
C LYS A 837 27.10 -28.66 -1.16
N LYS A 838 27.71 -28.89 -2.33
CA LYS A 838 28.67 -28.00 -2.96
C LYS A 838 28.45 -28.07 -4.48
N ASP A 839 28.16 -26.92 -5.10
CA ASP A 839 28.05 -26.68 -6.55
C ASP A 839 26.91 -27.45 -7.29
N LEU A 840 26.23 -26.99 -8.34
CA LEU A 840 25.93 -25.65 -8.89
C LEU A 840 24.72 -25.79 -9.87
N ASP A 841 24.01 -24.69 -10.14
CA ASP A 841 23.24 -24.30 -11.37
C ASP A 841 22.44 -25.28 -12.29
N GLN A 842 21.16 -24.87 -12.51
CA GLN A 842 20.41 -24.83 -13.79
C GLN A 842 19.88 -26.13 -14.50
N PRO A 843 18.89 -26.03 -15.45
CA PRO A 843 17.75 -26.96 -15.51
C PRO A 843 17.43 -27.60 -16.90
N VAL A 844 16.20 -28.14 -17.04
CA VAL A 844 15.40 -28.44 -18.29
C VAL A 844 15.41 -29.87 -18.89
N ASP A 845 14.21 -30.47 -18.87
CA ASP A 845 13.46 -31.37 -19.80
C ASP A 845 14.09 -32.43 -20.75
N SER A 846 13.55 -33.67 -20.66
CA SER A 846 13.19 -34.61 -21.78
C SER A 846 14.31 -35.28 -22.61
N VAL A 847 14.15 -36.25 -23.56
CA VAL A 847 13.05 -37.12 -24.11
C VAL A 847 13.64 -38.57 -24.29
N PRO A 848 12.90 -39.70 -24.17
CA PRO A 848 13.45 -41.05 -24.42
C PRO A 848 13.36 -41.57 -25.88
N LEU A 849 14.15 -42.62 -26.17
CA LEU A 849 14.25 -43.46 -27.41
C LEU A 849 15.01 -42.80 -28.58
N LYS A 850 15.97 -43.48 -29.25
CA LYS A 850 15.94 -44.86 -29.79
C LYS A 850 17.35 -45.46 -29.97
N ALA A 851 17.43 -46.73 -30.40
CA ALA A 851 18.66 -47.54 -30.43
C ALA A 851 19.32 -47.69 -31.82
N ALA A 852 20.58 -48.18 -31.80
CA ALA A 852 21.46 -48.60 -32.90
C ALA A 852 22.02 -47.44 -33.78
N VAL A 853 23.30 -47.45 -34.19
CA VAL A 853 24.38 -48.46 -34.14
C VAL A 853 25.62 -47.91 -33.45
#